data_AF-A0A8X6GA69-F1
#
_entry.id   AF-A0A8X6GA69-F1
#
_cell.length_a   1.000
_cell.length_b   1.000
_cell.length_c   1.000
_cell.angle_alpha   90.00
_cell.angle_beta   90.00
_cell.angle_gamma   90.00
#
_symmetry.space_group_name_H-M   'P 1'
#
loop_
_entity.id
_entity.type
_entity.pdbx_description
1 polymer ?
#
loop_
_entity_poly.entity_id
_entity_poly.type
_entity_poly.pdbx_seq_one_letter_code
_entity_poly.pdbx_strand_id
1 'polypeptide(L)'
;MTTTNINMDQDKDIKVKSEICDDSEDESENLEESPCGRWLKRREEVQQRDIPGVDAAYLAMDTEEGVEVVWNEVKFSERKNFKYQEGKIRGVFDSLTQLDHPNIVKLHKYWIDMDSKKPRVIFITEYMSSGSLKQFLKKTKHNVIKLPLPSWKRWCSQILSALNYLHSCSPPIIHGNLTCDTIFIQHNGLIKIGSVAPDAIHHHVKTYRKDLKNIHFIAPEYGIKTLPLLSAAVDVYALGMCALEMAALEIPINGDSGNQVTDEVVNKTIESLENPLQKDFIRKCLCKNPADRPSVRELLFHPIIFEVHSLKLLAAHSVVRFASYQSDQLTDEALRSRFKPQEDIVAFVPLKGRKTGPQISRTDSQNVELEKLLDDVRTGIYPLTAYAATHTPIIQRRTASPEMTDSAKSTSPEAQEVETRRIVNIMCNIKPQEQGQNFVMTILLRMDDKMNRQLSCEVTQQDTSCGLSEELVFHGFINREDQEMVSNLIGDTLSRRHIPDMPHPALDCPGTGSANAGNAAPCAGCPNQQACSSASDTPDPDLKKIKKNLSYTKNIVLILSGKGGVGKSTFTSLLAQMLTEDDTINVGVVDVDLCGPSMPRIFGVEKEKVHMSGYGWSPVYVDENLSMISVAFLLKGPEDAVIWRGAKKNALIKQFLKDVDWGPLEYLIVDTPPGTSDEHISLVSFLQGTSLRGAIIVTTPQEESLLDVRKQISFCNKINLPVIGVVENMNVFVCPKCKVPSEIFPPNTGGAEKMAEEMKVPFLGKIPLNTDIGRGCDEGRLFLKVDDFSALEYISAITENMANRIAAMSD
;
A
#
# COMPACT_ATOMS: atom_id res chain seq x y z
N MET A 1 36.49 37.47 66.79
CA MET A 1 35.98 38.83 67.08
C MET A 1 34.46 38.78 66.96
N THR A 2 33.80 39.01 68.10
CA THR A 2 32.43 39.54 68.30
C THR A 2 31.21 38.88 67.65
N THR A 3 30.47 38.23 68.55
CA THR A 3 29.07 37.80 68.67
C THR A 3 27.98 38.87 68.45
N THR A 4 26.80 38.43 67.96
CA THR A 4 25.41 38.63 68.50
C THR A 4 24.43 37.89 67.57
N ASN A 5 23.72 36.80 67.88
CA ASN A 5 22.65 36.46 68.86
C ASN A 5 21.24 37.04 68.56
N ILE A 6 20.23 36.13 68.59
CA ILE A 6 18.79 36.26 68.94
C ILE A 6 17.71 35.96 67.84
N ASN A 7 17.10 34.76 68.00
CA ASN A 7 15.66 34.35 67.95
C ASN A 7 14.83 34.40 66.64
N MET A 8 13.84 33.53 66.36
CA MET A 8 13.04 32.60 67.18
C MET A 8 12.35 31.53 66.27
N ASP A 9 12.41 30.26 66.70
CA ASP A 9 11.32 29.27 66.87
C ASP A 9 10.53 28.58 65.73
N GLN A 10 10.35 27.27 65.99
CA GLN A 10 9.24 26.33 65.70
C GLN A 10 9.33 25.30 64.54
N ASP A 11 9.68 24.07 64.98
CA ASP A 11 9.11 22.74 64.70
C ASP A 11 8.29 22.49 63.41
N LYS A 12 8.68 21.44 62.68
CA LYS A 12 7.82 20.74 61.71
C LYS A 12 7.75 19.26 62.02
N ASP A 13 6.61 18.88 62.61
CA ASP A 13 6.10 17.52 62.75
C ASP A 13 5.34 17.07 61.47
N ILE A 14 5.28 15.75 61.31
CA ILE A 14 4.77 15.00 60.17
C ILE A 14 3.25 14.75 60.31
N LYS A 15 2.41 15.06 59.29
CA LYS A 15 1.46 14.14 58.59
C LYS A 15 0.30 14.81 57.81
N VAL A 16 0.23 14.42 56.51
CA VAL A 16 -0.92 14.15 55.60
C VAL A 16 -1.87 15.29 55.16
N LYS A 17 -1.87 15.63 53.84
CA LYS A 17 -2.99 15.41 52.88
C LYS A 17 -2.69 15.92 51.45
N SER A 18 -2.86 15.00 50.50
CA SER A 18 -3.40 15.13 49.12
C SER A 18 -2.99 16.31 48.23
N GLU A 19 -2.16 16.05 47.22
CA GLU A 19 -2.20 16.77 45.93
C GLU A 19 -1.92 15.77 44.78
N ILE A 20 -2.95 15.62 43.95
CA ILE A 20 -3.03 15.25 42.54
C ILE A 20 -1.68 14.99 41.85
N CYS A 21 -1.46 13.77 41.38
CA CYS A 21 -0.42 13.46 40.39
C CYS A 21 -0.96 13.84 39.00
N ASP A 22 -0.36 14.87 38.40
CA ASP A 22 -0.44 15.14 36.96
C ASP A 22 0.26 14.02 36.19
N ASP A 23 -0.49 13.33 35.34
CA ASP A 23 0.02 12.52 34.24
C ASP A 23 0.44 13.49 33.10
N SER A 24 1.72 13.87 33.02
CA SER A 24 2.25 14.59 31.85
C SER A 24 3.76 14.40 31.68
N GLU A 25 4.19 13.27 31.13
CA GLU A 25 5.59 13.12 30.64
C GLU A 25 5.72 12.57 29.20
N ASP A 26 4.67 12.63 28.37
CA ASP A 26 4.72 12.24 26.94
C ASP A 26 4.53 13.40 25.94
N GLU A 27 4.61 14.66 26.36
CA GLU A 27 4.49 15.82 25.45
C GLU A 27 5.83 16.32 24.86
N SER A 28 6.97 15.67 25.09
CA SER A 28 8.29 16.32 24.94
C SER A 28 9.11 16.10 23.64
N GLU A 29 8.59 15.38 22.62
CA GLU A 29 9.32 15.17 21.35
C GLU A 29 8.86 16.02 20.15
N ASN A 30 7.67 16.62 20.21
CA ASN A 30 7.17 17.48 19.13
C ASN A 30 7.73 18.90 19.26
N LEU A 31 8.37 19.39 18.20
CA LEU A 31 8.96 20.75 18.18
C LEU A 31 7.93 21.84 17.91
N GLU A 32 6.96 21.54 17.05
CA GLU A 32 5.98 22.50 16.56
C GLU A 32 4.78 21.75 15.98
N GLU A 33 3.58 22.31 16.15
CA GLU A 33 2.34 21.76 15.62
C GLU A 33 1.77 22.71 14.58
N SER A 34 1.18 22.18 13.51
CA SER A 34 0.54 23.01 12.48
C SER A 34 -0.69 23.75 13.05
N PRO A 35 -1.12 24.88 12.46
CA PRO A 35 -2.24 25.66 12.99
C PRO A 35 -3.57 24.90 13.11
N CYS A 36 -3.72 23.78 12.39
CA CYS A 36 -4.90 22.93 12.45
C CYS A 36 -4.69 21.63 13.26
N GLY A 37 -3.53 21.46 13.89
CA GLY A 37 -3.18 20.29 14.69
C GLY A 37 -2.92 18.99 13.93
N ARG A 38 -2.95 19.03 12.60
CA ARG A 38 -2.81 17.84 11.75
C ARG A 38 -1.36 17.37 11.56
N TRP A 39 -0.39 18.28 11.63
CA TRP A 39 1.01 17.94 11.33
C TRP A 39 1.88 18.26 12.52
N LEU A 40 2.59 17.25 13.02
CA LEU A 40 3.48 17.35 14.17
C LEU A 40 4.92 17.31 13.70
N LYS A 41 5.64 18.42 13.87
CA LYS A 41 7.05 18.57 13.50
C LYS A 41 7.94 17.83 14.50
N ARG A 42 8.85 16.99 14.00
CA ARG A 42 9.85 16.28 14.80
C ARG A 42 11.21 16.99 14.78
N ARG A 43 12.12 16.55 15.66
CA ARG A 43 13.50 17.06 15.74
C ARG A 43 14.39 16.63 14.57
N GLU A 44 14.03 15.56 13.89
CA GLU A 44 14.82 15.01 12.80
C GLU A 44 14.79 15.93 11.56
N GLU A 45 15.97 16.37 11.14
CA GLU A 45 16.13 17.09 9.87
C GLU A 45 16.29 16.10 8.74
N VAL A 46 15.47 16.25 7.70
CA VAL A 46 15.57 15.39 6.52
C VAL A 46 16.79 15.84 5.72
N GLN A 47 17.62 14.89 5.28
CA GLN A 47 18.79 15.17 4.42
C GLN A 47 18.42 15.64 2.99
N GLN A 48 17.17 16.03 2.75
CA GLN A 48 16.71 16.75 1.55
C GLN A 48 17.16 18.23 1.55
N ARG A 49 18.38 18.50 2.03
CA ARG A 49 18.92 19.85 2.29
C ARG A 49 19.19 20.69 1.04
N ASP A 50 18.97 20.15 -0.15
CA ASP A 50 19.31 20.81 -1.41
C ASP A 50 18.05 21.12 -2.25
N ILE A 51 16.94 21.53 -1.61
CA ILE A 51 15.81 22.21 -2.27
C ILE A 51 16.00 23.72 -2.12
N PRO A 52 16.39 24.46 -3.16
CA PRO A 52 16.70 25.87 -3.04
C PRO A 52 15.48 26.70 -2.70
N GLY A 53 15.69 27.66 -1.79
CA GLY A 53 14.63 28.46 -1.21
C GLY A 53 14.03 27.88 0.07
N VAL A 54 14.36 26.64 0.46
CA VAL A 54 14.00 26.07 1.78
C VAL A 54 15.18 26.26 2.74
N ASP A 55 14.96 26.98 3.84
CA ASP A 55 15.97 27.20 4.88
C ASP A 55 16.13 25.99 5.81
N ALA A 56 15.07 25.20 5.97
CA ALA A 56 15.11 23.97 6.77
C ALA A 56 13.98 23.00 6.38
N ALA A 57 14.27 21.69 6.38
CA ALA A 57 13.30 20.63 6.15
C ALA A 57 13.36 19.62 7.31
N TYR A 58 12.22 19.36 7.93
CA TYR A 58 12.08 18.48 9.09
C TYR A 58 11.13 17.34 8.77
N LEU A 59 11.35 16.19 9.40
CA LEU A 59 10.37 15.12 9.38
C LEU A 59 9.17 15.56 10.21
N ALA A 60 7.96 15.28 9.71
CA ALA A 60 6.73 15.53 10.42
C ALA A 60 5.77 14.35 10.26
N MET A 61 4.89 14.17 11.24
CA MET A 61 3.84 13.17 11.20
C MET A 61 2.51 13.83 10.83
N ASP A 62 1.85 13.33 9.78
CA ASP A 62 0.44 13.62 9.54
C ASP A 62 -0.39 12.75 10.49
N THR A 63 -1.04 13.37 11.47
CA THR A 63 -1.80 12.68 12.53
C THR A 63 -3.13 12.13 12.05
N GLU A 64 -3.67 12.65 10.94
CA GLU A 64 -4.91 12.15 10.34
C GLU A 64 -4.62 10.90 9.49
N GLU A 65 -3.63 10.96 8.60
CA GLU A 65 -3.30 9.86 7.70
C GLU A 65 -2.37 8.83 8.34
N GLY A 66 -1.63 9.22 9.38
CA GLY A 66 -0.59 8.39 10.01
C GLY A 66 0.61 8.12 9.10
N VAL A 67 0.95 9.08 8.24
CA VAL A 67 2.09 8.99 7.32
C VAL A 67 3.12 10.07 7.59
N GLU A 68 4.37 9.76 7.25
CA GLU A 68 5.46 10.72 7.34
C GLU A 68 5.42 11.69 6.17
N VAL A 69 5.60 12.96 6.50
CA VAL A 69 5.62 14.09 5.57
C VAL A 69 6.82 14.97 5.87
N VAL A 70 7.13 15.87 4.94
CA VAL A 70 8.24 16.82 5.11
C VAL A 70 7.69 18.19 5.44
N TRP A 71 8.14 18.74 6.56
CA TRP A 71 7.88 20.09 7.02
C TRP A 71 8.98 21.02 6.52
N ASN A 72 8.66 21.80 5.48
CA ASN A 72 9.58 22.71 4.85
C ASN A 72 9.38 24.14 5.38
N GLU A 73 10.48 24.83 5.71
CA GLU A 73 10.48 26.21 6.19
C GLU A 73 11.27 27.14 5.28
N VAL A 74 10.68 28.29 4.96
CA VAL A 74 11.31 29.36 4.18
C VAL A 74 11.32 30.64 5.03
N LYS A 75 12.49 31.17 5.37
CA LYS A 75 12.68 32.31 6.27
C LYS A 75 13.08 33.56 5.50
N PHE A 76 12.30 34.62 5.66
CA PHE A 76 12.56 35.90 5.00
C PHE A 76 13.42 36.82 5.86
N SER A 77 14.32 37.57 5.20
CA SER A 77 15.29 38.44 5.86
C SER A 77 14.65 39.67 6.52
N GLU A 78 13.61 40.24 5.90
CA GLU A 78 13.02 41.53 6.28
C GLU A 78 11.48 41.51 6.20
N ARG A 79 10.82 41.95 7.28
CA ARG A 79 9.34 41.96 7.40
C ARG A 79 8.65 42.94 6.45
N LYS A 80 9.33 44.02 6.03
CA LYS A 80 8.80 45.02 5.09
C LYS A 80 8.69 44.48 3.66
N ASN A 81 9.68 43.72 3.20
CA ASN A 81 9.69 43.12 1.86
C ASN A 81 8.66 41.99 1.75
N PHE A 82 8.45 41.25 2.85
CA PHE A 82 7.43 40.19 2.92
C PHE A 82 6.01 40.74 2.70
N LYS A 83 5.63 41.83 3.37
CA LYS A 83 4.28 42.42 3.22
C LYS A 83 3.96 42.86 1.79
N TYR A 84 4.95 43.30 1.02
CA TYR A 84 4.78 43.69 -0.38
C TYR A 84 4.61 42.47 -1.32
N GLN A 85 5.16 41.32 -0.93
CA GLN A 85 5.18 40.10 -1.73
C GLN A 85 4.18 39.03 -1.26
N GLU A 86 3.55 39.20 -0.09
CA GLU A 86 2.64 38.22 0.52
C GLU A 86 1.54 37.76 -0.45
N GLY A 87 0.88 38.70 -1.14
CA GLY A 87 -0.17 38.37 -2.11
C GLY A 87 0.34 37.52 -3.28
N LYS A 88 1.58 37.76 -3.74
CA LYS A 88 2.22 36.96 -4.78
C LYS A 88 2.62 35.58 -4.27
N ILE A 89 3.17 35.50 -3.05
CA ILE A 89 3.57 34.24 -2.41
C ILE A 89 2.33 33.34 -2.23
N ARG A 90 1.24 33.88 -1.66
CA ARG A 90 -0.04 33.15 -1.52
C ARG A 90 -0.55 32.65 -2.86
N GLY A 91 -0.61 33.52 -3.88
CA GLY A 91 -1.06 33.13 -5.21
C GLY A 91 -0.25 32.00 -5.86
N VAL A 92 1.06 31.92 -5.61
CA VAL A 92 1.86 30.81 -6.12
C VAL A 92 1.65 29.54 -5.29
N PHE A 93 1.66 29.60 -3.96
CA PHE A 93 1.42 28.41 -3.15
C PHE A 93 0.00 27.85 -3.32
N ASP A 94 -1.00 28.69 -3.53
CA ASP A 94 -2.36 28.25 -3.89
C ASP A 94 -2.35 27.47 -5.21
N SER A 95 -1.60 27.94 -6.22
CA SER A 95 -1.40 27.20 -7.47
C SER A 95 -0.65 25.87 -7.24
N LEU A 96 0.39 25.87 -6.39
CA LEU A 96 1.21 24.68 -6.09
C LEU A 96 0.43 23.60 -5.32
N THR A 97 -0.46 23.98 -4.38
CA THR A 97 -1.33 23.02 -3.66
C THR A 97 -2.32 22.29 -4.56
N GLN A 98 -2.59 22.84 -5.75
CA GLN A 98 -3.54 22.26 -6.71
C GLN A 98 -2.87 21.36 -7.75
N LEU A 99 -1.53 21.28 -7.74
CA LEU A 99 -0.82 20.42 -8.68
C LEU A 99 -1.04 18.96 -8.30
N ASP A 100 -1.47 18.18 -9.29
CA ASP A 100 -1.61 16.73 -9.17
C ASP A 100 -1.03 16.07 -10.41
N HIS A 101 0.15 15.49 -10.25
CA HIS A 101 0.88 14.84 -11.33
C HIS A 101 1.78 13.72 -10.75
N PRO A 102 1.81 12.53 -11.38
CA PRO A 102 2.56 11.38 -10.86
C PRO A 102 4.06 11.61 -10.72
N ASN A 103 4.63 12.53 -11.50
CA ASN A 103 6.06 12.87 -11.47
C ASN A 103 6.37 14.20 -10.77
N ILE A 104 5.46 14.74 -9.95
CA ILE A 104 5.69 15.95 -9.14
C ILE A 104 5.44 15.60 -7.67
N VAL A 105 6.33 16.05 -6.78
CA VAL A 105 6.15 15.89 -5.33
C VAL A 105 4.94 16.71 -4.88
N LYS A 106 3.94 16.04 -4.31
CA LYS A 106 2.68 16.63 -3.85
C LYS A 106 2.89 17.58 -2.69
N LEU A 107 2.36 18.79 -2.81
CA LEU A 107 2.30 19.77 -1.74
C LEU A 107 0.91 19.68 -1.09
N HIS A 108 0.86 19.20 0.16
CA HIS A 108 -0.40 18.96 0.88
C HIS A 108 -1.04 20.26 1.37
N LYS A 109 -0.25 21.14 1.98
CA LYS A 109 -0.72 22.42 2.54
C LYS A 109 0.42 23.38 2.79
N TYR A 110 0.08 24.66 2.95
CA TYR A 110 1.02 25.69 3.41
C TYR A 110 0.32 26.68 4.34
N TRP A 111 1.13 27.40 5.12
CA TRP A 111 0.70 28.58 5.87
C TRP A 111 1.86 29.55 6.06
N ILE A 112 1.52 30.74 6.54
CA ILE A 112 2.48 31.82 6.78
C ILE A 112 2.49 32.09 8.27
N ASP A 113 3.68 32.03 8.87
CA ASP A 113 3.91 32.43 10.25
C ASP A 113 4.56 33.81 10.28
N MET A 114 3.84 34.77 10.86
CA MET A 114 4.24 36.17 11.02
C MET A 114 4.66 36.51 12.45
N ASP A 115 4.49 35.59 13.39
CA ASP A 115 4.66 35.80 14.83
C ASP A 115 6.08 35.47 15.30
N SER A 116 6.80 34.67 14.51
CA SER A 116 8.23 34.43 14.71
C SER A 116 9.10 35.68 14.43
N LYS A 117 10.31 35.72 15.02
CA LYS A 117 11.27 36.85 14.91
C LYS A 117 11.59 37.24 13.45
N LYS A 118 11.41 36.32 12.51
CA LYS A 118 11.49 36.54 11.06
C LYS A 118 10.28 35.88 10.42
N PRO A 119 9.55 36.55 9.51
CA PRO A 119 8.42 35.92 8.83
C PRO A 119 8.88 34.70 8.06
N ARG A 120 8.13 33.61 8.16
CA ARG A 120 8.41 32.36 7.45
C ARG A 120 7.17 31.80 6.77
N VAL A 121 7.41 31.09 5.68
CA VAL A 121 6.40 30.27 5.02
C VAL A 121 6.71 28.83 5.38
N ILE A 122 5.68 28.09 5.77
CA ILE A 122 5.78 26.67 6.09
C ILE A 122 4.90 25.92 5.12
N PHE A 123 5.40 24.83 4.55
CA PHE A 123 4.62 23.99 3.66
C PHE A 123 4.97 22.51 3.83
N ILE A 124 3.96 21.67 3.62
CA ILE A 124 4.01 20.23 3.83
C ILE A 124 4.03 19.52 2.48
N THR A 125 5.02 18.66 2.27
CA THR A 125 5.14 17.82 1.08
C THR A 125 5.17 16.34 1.44
N GLU A 126 4.85 15.48 0.47
CA GLU A 126 5.04 14.03 0.65
C GLU A 126 6.52 13.70 0.93
N TYR A 127 6.76 12.66 1.74
CA TYR A 127 8.10 12.17 2.00
C TYR A 127 8.56 11.19 0.92
N MET A 128 9.78 11.40 0.39
CA MET A 128 10.39 10.56 -0.63
C MET A 128 11.50 9.71 0.01
N SER A 129 11.17 8.47 0.37
CA SER A 129 12.05 7.62 1.18
C SER A 129 13.29 7.08 0.46
N SER A 130 13.26 6.93 -0.87
CA SER A 130 14.38 6.33 -1.64
C SER A 130 15.47 7.34 -2.05
N GLY A 131 15.45 8.56 -1.49
CA GLY A 131 16.47 9.57 -1.72
C GLY A 131 16.45 10.23 -3.11
N SER A 132 17.48 11.03 -3.38
CA SER A 132 17.61 11.80 -4.62
C SER A 132 18.31 11.01 -5.74
N LEU A 133 18.05 11.41 -6.99
CA LEU A 133 18.72 10.88 -8.16
C LEU A 133 20.25 11.03 -8.08
N LYS A 134 20.75 12.12 -7.48
CA LYS A 134 22.19 12.32 -7.23
C LYS A 134 22.77 11.23 -6.33
N GLN A 135 22.07 10.89 -5.24
CA GLN A 135 22.49 9.85 -4.31
C GLN A 135 22.51 8.48 -5.01
N PHE A 136 21.50 8.21 -5.83
CA PHE A 136 21.45 7.00 -6.66
C PHE A 136 22.63 6.93 -7.62
N LEU A 137 22.90 7.98 -8.41
CA LEU A 137 23.99 7.98 -9.40
C LEU A 137 25.37 7.78 -8.74
N LYS A 138 25.59 8.35 -7.56
CA LYS A 138 26.81 8.10 -6.76
C LYS A 138 26.96 6.63 -6.37
N LYS A 139 25.88 5.99 -5.89
CA LYS A 139 25.86 4.54 -5.56
C LYS A 139 26.12 3.70 -6.82
N THR A 140 25.49 4.02 -7.94
CA THR A 140 25.65 3.31 -9.22
C THR A 140 27.08 3.42 -9.76
N LYS A 141 27.69 4.60 -9.68
CA LYS A 141 29.10 4.82 -10.05
C LYS A 141 30.05 3.99 -9.18
N HIS A 142 29.83 3.96 -7.87
CA HIS A 142 30.66 3.18 -6.94
C HIS A 142 30.64 1.68 -7.29
N ASN A 143 29.48 1.18 -7.72
CA ASN A 143 29.31 -0.21 -8.15
C ASN A 143 29.78 -0.48 -9.59
N VAL A 144 30.34 0.52 -10.30
CA VAL A 144 30.84 0.43 -11.69
C VAL A 144 29.77 -0.05 -12.67
N ILE A 145 28.50 0.26 -12.40
CA ILE A 145 27.37 -0.08 -13.27
C ILE A 145 27.11 1.11 -14.19
N LYS A 146 27.12 0.91 -15.52
CA LYS A 146 26.62 1.95 -16.45
C LYS A 146 25.10 2.03 -16.34
N LEU A 147 24.55 3.25 -16.34
CA LEU A 147 23.08 3.41 -16.40
C LEU A 147 22.57 2.91 -17.76
N PRO A 148 21.66 1.93 -17.80
CA PRO A 148 21.13 1.45 -19.07
C PRO A 148 20.39 2.55 -19.83
N LEU A 149 20.58 2.61 -21.15
CA LEU A 149 19.92 3.58 -22.02
C LEU A 149 18.37 3.58 -21.87
N PRO A 150 17.69 2.42 -21.72
CA PRO A 150 16.23 2.40 -21.48
C PRO A 150 15.83 3.12 -20.18
N SER A 151 16.61 2.96 -19.10
CA SER A 151 16.36 3.64 -17.82
C SER A 151 16.56 5.15 -17.94
N TRP A 152 17.63 5.56 -18.62
CA TRP A 152 17.91 6.97 -18.91
C TRP A 152 16.75 7.62 -19.70
N LYS A 153 16.25 6.94 -20.74
CA LYS A 153 15.10 7.42 -21.54
C LYS A 153 13.85 7.56 -20.70
N ARG A 154 13.54 6.53 -19.91
CA ARG A 154 12.36 6.49 -19.03
C ARG A 154 12.36 7.65 -18.04
N TRP A 155 13.49 7.94 -17.40
CA TRP A 155 13.60 9.06 -16.47
C TRP A 155 13.54 10.40 -17.18
N CYS A 156 14.22 10.58 -18.31
CA CYS A 156 14.09 11.82 -19.10
C CYS A 156 12.63 12.08 -19.53
N SER A 157 11.89 11.04 -19.95
CA SER A 157 10.47 11.15 -20.31
C SER A 157 9.61 11.60 -19.13
N GLN A 158 9.81 11.02 -17.94
CA GLN A 158 9.07 11.39 -16.73
C GLN A 158 9.37 12.85 -16.28
N ILE A 159 10.62 13.31 -16.37
CA ILE A 159 10.96 14.72 -16.09
C ILE A 159 10.27 15.63 -17.11
N LEU A 160 10.35 15.30 -18.40
CA LEU A 160 9.70 16.08 -19.46
C LEU A 160 8.19 16.15 -19.27
N SER A 161 7.54 15.04 -18.86
CA SER A 161 6.11 15.00 -18.56
C SER A 161 5.75 16.00 -17.43
N ALA A 162 6.51 15.97 -16.34
CA ALA A 162 6.31 16.89 -15.22
C ALA A 162 6.51 18.36 -15.61
N LEU A 163 7.59 18.68 -16.33
CA LEU A 163 7.86 20.03 -16.80
C LEU A 163 6.80 20.53 -17.79
N ASN A 164 6.31 19.65 -18.68
CA ASN A 164 5.27 20.01 -19.64
C ASN A 164 3.97 20.38 -18.91
N TYR A 165 3.63 19.64 -17.86
CA TYR A 165 2.49 19.95 -16.99
C TYR A 165 2.65 21.33 -16.31
N LEU A 166 3.79 21.59 -15.68
CA LEU A 166 4.08 22.88 -15.04
C LEU A 166 4.03 24.06 -16.02
N HIS A 167 4.64 23.90 -17.20
CA HIS A 167 4.71 24.93 -18.23
C HIS A 167 3.34 25.16 -18.92
N SER A 168 2.43 24.19 -18.85
CA SER A 168 1.06 24.32 -19.37
C SER A 168 0.09 25.05 -18.44
N CYS A 169 0.50 25.32 -17.19
CA CYS A 169 -0.31 26.08 -16.24
C CYS A 169 -0.53 27.53 -16.70
N SER A 170 -1.56 28.19 -16.17
CA SER A 170 -1.85 29.60 -16.46
C SER A 170 -1.93 30.40 -15.15
N PRO A 171 -0.90 31.20 -14.81
CA PRO A 171 0.34 31.40 -15.55
C PRO A 171 1.29 30.17 -15.52
N PRO A 172 2.21 30.02 -16.49
CA PRO A 172 3.17 28.92 -16.50
C PRO A 172 4.02 28.90 -15.22
N ILE A 173 4.21 27.72 -14.65
CA ILE A 173 5.06 27.52 -13.47
C ILE A 173 6.43 27.08 -13.95
N ILE A 174 7.47 27.84 -13.64
CA ILE A 174 8.87 27.52 -14.00
C ILE A 174 9.53 26.91 -12.78
N HIS A 175 10.20 25.76 -12.92
CA HIS A 175 10.88 25.11 -11.81
C HIS A 175 12.06 25.94 -11.31
N GLY A 176 12.90 26.45 -12.20
CA GLY A 176 13.97 27.39 -11.90
C GLY A 176 15.14 26.83 -11.07
N ASN A 177 15.08 25.56 -10.64
CA ASN A 177 16.13 24.86 -9.92
C ASN A 177 16.00 23.32 -10.05
N LEU A 178 15.97 22.85 -11.28
CA LEU A 178 15.98 21.42 -11.55
C LEU A 178 17.42 20.91 -11.46
N THR A 179 17.70 19.96 -10.56
CA THR A 179 19.01 19.28 -10.44
C THR A 179 18.79 17.81 -10.12
N CYS A 180 19.82 16.98 -10.22
CA CYS A 180 19.74 15.59 -9.77
C CYS A 180 19.51 15.47 -8.24
N ASP A 181 19.73 16.52 -7.46
CA ASP A 181 19.41 16.56 -6.02
C ASP A 181 17.94 16.88 -5.74
N THR A 182 17.27 17.63 -6.64
CA THR A 182 15.84 17.95 -6.53
C THR A 182 14.92 16.95 -7.24
N ILE A 183 15.48 15.91 -7.86
CA ILE A 183 14.73 14.79 -8.45
C ILE A 183 14.81 13.60 -7.51
N PHE A 184 13.67 13.07 -7.09
CA PHE A 184 13.57 11.93 -6.17
C PHE A 184 13.19 10.66 -6.93
N ILE A 185 13.72 9.52 -6.49
CA ILE A 185 13.41 8.20 -7.05
C ILE A 185 12.45 7.46 -6.11
N GLN A 186 11.60 6.59 -6.64
CA GLN A 186 10.78 5.63 -5.90
C GLN A 186 11.20 4.19 -6.20
N HIS A 187 10.87 3.27 -5.29
CA HIS A 187 11.21 1.83 -5.38
C HIS A 187 10.71 1.14 -6.67
N ASN A 188 9.65 1.66 -7.29
CA ASN A 188 9.08 1.15 -8.55
C ASN A 188 9.73 1.74 -9.83
N GLY A 189 10.79 2.53 -9.68
CA GLY A 189 11.48 3.19 -10.80
C GLY A 189 10.77 4.43 -11.35
N LEU A 190 9.73 4.93 -10.66
CA LEU A 190 9.20 6.26 -10.89
C LEU A 190 10.11 7.33 -10.30
N ILE A 191 10.11 8.49 -10.91
CA ILE A 191 10.77 9.69 -10.39
C ILE A 191 9.74 10.79 -10.14
N LYS A 192 10.02 11.64 -9.15
CA LYS A 192 9.26 12.84 -8.87
C LYS A 192 10.18 14.04 -8.74
N ILE A 193 9.85 15.13 -9.42
CA ILE A 193 10.55 16.41 -9.23
C ILE A 193 10.03 17.07 -7.95
N GLY A 194 10.94 17.51 -7.09
CA GLY A 194 10.64 18.26 -5.88
C GLY A 194 9.88 19.55 -6.20
N SER A 195 8.85 19.86 -5.40
CA SER A 195 8.01 21.01 -5.67
C SER A 195 8.80 22.32 -5.56
N VAL A 196 8.55 23.15 -6.55
CA VAL A 196 9.23 24.37 -6.93
C VAL A 196 9.01 25.46 -5.88
N ALA A 197 10.07 26.01 -5.31
CA ALA A 197 9.96 27.29 -4.63
C ALA A 197 9.68 28.38 -5.69
N PRO A 198 8.62 29.19 -5.55
CA PRO A 198 8.31 30.27 -6.48
C PRO A 198 9.52 31.17 -6.75
N ASP A 199 9.68 31.68 -7.97
CA ASP A 199 10.63 32.77 -8.28
C ASP A 199 10.44 34.03 -7.39
N ALA A 200 9.26 34.18 -6.79
CA ALA A 200 8.97 35.18 -5.76
C ALA A 200 9.84 35.03 -4.49
N ILE A 201 10.32 33.81 -4.20
CA ILE A 201 11.15 33.45 -3.06
C ILE A 201 12.64 33.58 -3.40
N HIS A 202 13.05 33.24 -4.62
CA HIS A 202 14.46 33.18 -5.04
C HIS A 202 15.24 34.50 -4.87
N HIS A 203 14.59 35.66 -4.99
CA HIS A 203 15.27 36.96 -4.92
C HIS A 203 15.54 37.49 -3.49
N HIS A 204 14.91 36.94 -2.44
CA HIS A 204 14.88 37.58 -1.10
C HIS A 204 15.22 36.67 0.09
N VAL A 205 15.52 35.38 -0.14
CA VAL A 205 15.90 34.43 0.92
C VAL A 205 17.43 34.34 1.06
N LYS A 206 17.91 34.26 2.31
CA LYS A 206 19.34 34.31 2.69
C LYS A 206 20.20 33.20 2.06
N THR A 207 19.60 32.09 1.65
CA THR A 207 20.28 30.90 1.11
C THR A 207 20.72 31.02 -0.35
N TYR A 208 20.29 32.04 -1.11
CA TYR A 208 20.70 32.24 -2.50
C TYR A 208 22.23 32.41 -2.71
N ARG A 209 23.01 32.68 -1.65
CA ARG A 209 24.44 33.01 -1.75
C ARG A 209 25.42 31.99 -1.18
N LYS A 210 25.02 30.73 -0.89
CA LYS A 210 25.96 29.74 -0.34
C LYS A 210 26.20 28.46 -1.12
N ASP A 211 25.45 28.15 -2.18
CA ASP A 211 25.72 26.95 -2.99
C ASP A 211 26.43 27.26 -4.30
N LEU A 212 27.73 27.57 -4.18
CA LEU A 212 28.68 27.57 -5.30
C LEU A 212 28.85 26.17 -5.95
N LYS A 213 28.23 25.10 -5.41
CA LYS A 213 28.42 23.71 -5.86
C LYS A 213 27.58 23.31 -7.08
N ASN A 214 26.41 23.92 -7.30
CA ASN A 214 25.45 23.52 -8.35
C ASN A 214 25.28 24.56 -9.47
N ILE A 215 26.20 25.53 -9.59
CA ILE A 215 26.15 26.63 -10.59
C ILE A 215 25.99 26.10 -12.01
N HIS A 216 26.52 24.92 -12.31
CA HIS A 216 26.54 24.36 -13.65
C HIS A 216 25.17 23.89 -14.16
N PHE A 217 24.17 23.73 -13.29
CA PHE A 217 22.78 23.49 -13.69
C PHE A 217 22.02 24.78 -14.06
N ILE A 218 22.58 25.94 -13.71
CA ILE A 218 21.94 27.24 -13.92
C ILE A 218 22.19 27.69 -15.36
N ALA A 219 21.11 28.00 -16.08
CA ALA A 219 21.19 28.46 -17.46
C ALA A 219 21.95 29.80 -17.58
N PRO A 220 22.72 30.04 -18.66
CA PRO A 220 23.53 31.25 -18.82
C PRO A 220 22.76 32.58 -18.71
N GLU A 221 21.48 32.57 -19.04
CA GLU A 221 20.58 33.73 -18.99
C GLU A 221 20.00 34.00 -17.59
N TYR A 222 20.14 33.07 -16.65
CA TYR A 222 19.59 33.19 -15.31
C TYR A 222 20.27 34.34 -14.54
N GLY A 223 19.48 35.30 -14.05
CA GLY A 223 20.00 36.45 -13.29
C GLY A 223 20.48 37.65 -14.14
N ILE A 224 20.33 37.63 -15.46
CA ILE A 224 20.60 38.80 -16.32
C ILE A 224 19.48 39.84 -16.16
N LYS A 225 19.77 40.95 -15.49
CA LYS A 225 18.82 42.04 -15.14
C LYS A 225 18.10 42.71 -16.33
N THR A 226 18.50 42.43 -17.57
CA THR A 226 18.00 43.10 -18.78
C THR A 226 16.99 42.28 -19.59
N LEU A 227 16.68 41.03 -19.22
CA LEU A 227 15.67 40.19 -19.89
C LEU A 227 14.33 40.16 -19.12
N PRO A 228 13.17 40.25 -19.80
CA PRO A 228 11.86 40.29 -19.16
C PRO A 228 11.41 38.87 -18.79
N LEU A 229 11.26 38.61 -17.48
CA LEU A 229 10.76 37.37 -16.88
C LEU A 229 11.56 36.09 -17.21
N LEU A 230 11.78 35.25 -16.19
CA LEU A 230 12.29 33.90 -16.39
C LEU A 230 11.39 33.17 -17.39
N SER A 231 11.98 32.35 -18.26
CA SER A 231 11.26 31.55 -19.25
C SER A 231 11.44 30.06 -18.96
N ALA A 232 10.50 29.25 -19.45
CA ALA A 232 10.55 27.79 -19.40
C ALA A 232 11.85 27.19 -19.98
N ALA A 233 12.60 27.94 -20.79
CA ALA A 233 13.87 27.50 -21.39
C ALA A 233 14.98 27.26 -20.36
N VAL A 234 14.89 27.85 -19.16
CA VAL A 234 15.83 27.60 -18.07
C VAL A 234 15.72 26.15 -17.57
N ASP A 235 14.50 25.64 -17.42
CA ASP A 235 14.26 24.26 -16.99
C ASP A 235 14.76 23.25 -18.05
N VAL A 236 14.67 23.62 -19.33
CA VAL A 236 15.21 22.82 -20.44
C VAL A 236 16.73 22.69 -20.35
N TYR A 237 17.43 23.77 -20.03
CA TYR A 237 18.89 23.72 -19.83
C TYR A 237 19.26 22.85 -18.63
N ALA A 238 18.57 23.04 -17.51
CA ALA A 238 18.77 22.27 -16.29
C ALA A 238 18.50 20.77 -16.50
N LEU A 239 17.46 20.43 -17.27
CA LEU A 239 17.19 19.06 -17.73
C LEU A 239 18.37 18.51 -18.56
N GLY A 240 18.93 19.31 -19.47
CA GLY A 240 20.10 18.91 -20.26
C GLY A 240 21.30 18.52 -19.40
N MET A 241 21.54 19.28 -18.33
CA MET A 241 22.60 18.99 -17.36
C MET A 241 22.30 17.74 -16.53
N CYS A 242 21.05 17.56 -16.07
CA CYS A 242 20.62 16.34 -15.39
C CYS A 242 20.77 15.11 -16.31
N ALA A 243 20.39 15.25 -17.58
CA ALA A 243 20.49 14.19 -18.58
C ALA A 243 21.93 13.81 -18.88
N LEU A 244 22.84 14.80 -18.93
CA LEU A 244 24.28 14.55 -19.05
C LEU A 244 24.84 13.85 -17.82
N GLU A 245 24.47 14.30 -16.62
CA GLU A 245 24.92 13.67 -15.38
C GLU A 245 24.40 12.22 -15.26
N MET A 246 23.14 11.96 -15.60
CA MET A 246 22.60 10.59 -15.63
C MET A 246 23.36 9.70 -16.62
N ALA A 247 23.75 10.23 -17.78
CA ALA A 247 24.45 9.47 -18.81
C ALA A 247 25.92 9.19 -18.43
N ALA A 248 26.58 10.15 -17.79
CA ALA A 248 27.99 10.07 -17.40
C ALA A 248 28.20 9.55 -15.96
N LEU A 249 27.13 9.37 -15.18
CA LEU A 249 27.06 9.08 -13.74
C LEU A 249 27.66 10.17 -12.83
N GLU A 250 28.58 10.98 -13.33
CA GLU A 250 29.10 12.18 -12.69
C GLU A 250 29.72 13.10 -13.75
N ILE A 251 29.58 14.41 -13.59
CA ILE A 251 30.30 15.39 -14.40
C ILE A 251 31.63 15.71 -13.71
N PRO A 252 32.79 15.47 -14.33
CA PRO A 252 34.08 15.74 -13.72
C PRO A 252 34.23 17.21 -13.29
N ILE A 253 34.87 17.46 -12.15
CA ILE A 253 35.22 18.81 -11.70
C ILE A 253 36.73 18.98 -11.89
N ASN A 254 37.16 20.01 -12.63
CA ASN A 254 38.59 20.29 -12.80
C ASN A 254 39.18 20.85 -11.48
N GLY A 255 40.23 20.19 -10.98
CA GLY A 255 40.83 20.48 -9.67
C GLY A 255 41.56 21.82 -9.54
N ASP A 256 41.95 22.46 -10.65
CA ASP A 256 42.82 23.64 -10.64
C ASP A 256 42.08 24.99 -10.72
N SER A 257 40.75 25.00 -10.81
CA SER A 257 39.97 26.26 -10.88
C SER A 257 38.64 26.12 -10.14
N GLY A 258 38.75 25.98 -8.81
CA GLY A 258 37.69 26.15 -7.83
C GLY A 258 36.31 25.59 -8.20
N ASN A 259 36.02 24.34 -7.87
CA ASN A 259 34.67 23.74 -7.81
C ASN A 259 33.66 24.11 -8.94
N GLN A 260 34.11 24.45 -10.15
CA GLN A 260 33.24 24.86 -11.24
C GLN A 260 33.41 23.96 -12.47
N VAL A 261 32.28 23.52 -13.03
CA VAL A 261 32.22 22.75 -14.27
C VAL A 261 32.27 23.74 -15.44
N THR A 262 33.32 23.66 -16.26
CA THR A 262 33.50 24.52 -17.45
C THR A 262 32.82 23.93 -18.70
N ASP A 263 32.46 24.77 -19.67
CA ASP A 263 31.91 24.35 -20.98
C ASP A 263 32.77 23.29 -21.68
N GLU A 264 34.10 23.35 -21.54
CA GLU A 264 35.03 22.37 -22.12
C GLU A 264 34.82 20.96 -21.55
N VAL A 265 34.62 20.88 -20.23
CA VAL A 265 34.35 19.62 -19.53
C VAL A 265 32.98 19.08 -19.94
N VAL A 266 31.96 19.94 -20.01
CA VAL A 266 30.62 19.55 -20.49
C VAL A 266 30.70 18.94 -21.89
N ASN A 267 31.37 19.62 -22.82
CA ASN A 267 31.53 19.13 -24.20
C ASN A 267 32.33 17.83 -24.26
N LYS A 268 33.41 17.72 -23.49
CA LYS A 268 34.21 16.49 -23.41
C LYS A 268 33.39 15.30 -22.86
N THR A 269 32.56 15.54 -21.85
CA THR A 269 31.67 14.52 -21.28
C THR A 269 30.60 14.12 -22.30
N ILE A 270 30.00 15.07 -23.02
CA ILE A 270 29.06 14.75 -24.12
C ILE A 270 29.74 13.90 -25.19
N GLU A 271 30.98 14.22 -25.57
CA GLU A 271 31.70 13.43 -26.58
C GLU A 271 32.06 12.02 -26.12
N SER A 272 32.20 11.80 -24.81
CA SER A 272 32.46 10.48 -24.25
C SER A 272 31.26 9.53 -24.31
N LEU A 273 30.05 10.04 -24.54
CA LEU A 273 28.84 9.22 -24.62
C LEU A 273 28.85 8.34 -25.88
N GLU A 274 28.32 7.12 -25.77
CA GLU A 274 28.33 6.15 -26.88
C GLU A 274 27.20 6.40 -27.90
N ASN A 275 26.03 6.88 -27.45
CA ASN A 275 24.85 6.99 -28.29
C ASN A 275 24.73 8.39 -28.96
N PRO A 276 24.66 8.48 -30.30
CA PRO A 276 24.62 9.77 -31.01
C PRO A 276 23.32 10.55 -30.81
N LEU A 277 22.18 9.86 -30.64
CA LEU A 277 20.89 10.51 -30.39
C LEU A 277 20.79 11.03 -28.94
N GLN A 278 21.48 10.39 -28.00
CA GLN A 278 21.64 10.88 -26.63
C GLN A 278 22.48 12.17 -26.60
N LYS A 279 23.58 12.22 -27.38
CA LYS A 279 24.38 13.45 -27.56
C LYS A 279 23.57 14.59 -28.16
N ASP A 280 22.80 14.30 -29.21
CA ASP A 280 21.95 15.28 -29.89
C ASP A 280 20.90 15.90 -28.96
N PHE A 281 20.21 15.05 -28.18
CA PHE A 281 19.24 15.49 -27.18
C PHE A 281 19.85 16.44 -26.14
N ILE A 282 21.00 16.05 -25.57
CA ILE A 282 21.69 16.86 -24.55
C ILE A 282 22.16 18.19 -25.15
N ARG A 283 22.72 18.19 -26.37
CA ARG A 283 23.17 19.42 -27.04
C ARG A 283 22.05 20.41 -27.30
N LYS A 284 20.88 19.93 -27.77
CA LYS A 284 19.70 20.77 -27.97
C LYS A 284 19.22 21.43 -26.68
N CYS A 285 19.28 20.71 -25.55
CA CYS A 285 18.95 21.26 -24.25
C CYS A 285 19.96 22.31 -23.78
N LEU A 286 21.25 22.12 -24.07
CA LEU A 286 22.35 22.96 -23.59
C LEU A 286 22.73 24.13 -24.54
N CYS A 287 21.87 24.47 -25.51
CA CYS A 287 22.07 25.65 -26.36
C CYS A 287 22.22 26.93 -25.50
N LYS A 288 23.25 27.76 -25.80
CA LYS A 288 23.51 28.99 -25.02
C LYS A 288 22.40 30.02 -25.14
N ASN A 289 21.82 30.14 -26.34
CA ASN A 289 20.70 31.02 -26.59
C ASN A 289 19.38 30.33 -26.18
N PRO A 290 18.56 30.92 -25.30
CA PRO A 290 17.30 30.32 -24.86
C PRO A 290 16.30 30.09 -25.99
N ALA A 291 16.30 30.94 -27.02
CA ALA A 291 15.38 30.83 -28.15
C ALA A 291 15.69 29.64 -29.07
N ASP A 292 16.93 29.13 -29.02
CA ASP A 292 17.36 27.98 -29.81
C ASP A 292 17.14 26.65 -29.07
N ARG A 293 16.71 26.71 -27.79
CA ARG A 293 16.34 25.50 -27.04
C ARG A 293 14.92 25.08 -27.45
N PRO A 294 14.71 23.80 -27.76
CA PRO A 294 13.37 23.28 -27.99
C PRO A 294 12.53 23.40 -26.73
N SER A 295 11.23 23.59 -26.91
CA SER A 295 10.25 23.46 -25.84
C SER A 295 10.25 22.03 -25.26
N VAL A 296 9.79 21.88 -24.02
CA VAL A 296 9.61 20.56 -23.39
C VAL A 296 8.73 19.65 -24.25
N ARG A 297 7.69 20.23 -24.88
CA ARG A 297 6.82 19.51 -25.81
C ARG A 297 7.57 19.00 -27.04
N GLU A 298 8.44 19.80 -27.64
CA GLU A 298 9.27 19.35 -28.77
C GLU A 298 10.29 18.29 -28.36
N LEU A 299 10.84 18.38 -27.14
CA LEU A 299 11.74 17.37 -26.58
C LEU A 299 11.06 16.01 -26.35
N LEU A 300 9.77 16.00 -25.98
CA LEU A 300 8.96 14.78 -25.90
C LEU A 300 8.81 14.07 -27.25
N PHE A 301 9.04 14.77 -28.38
CA PHE A 301 9.07 14.23 -29.73
C PHE A 301 10.48 13.99 -30.27
N HIS A 302 11.53 14.17 -29.45
CA HIS A 302 12.89 13.92 -29.87
C HIS A 302 13.09 12.43 -30.22
N PRO A 303 13.81 12.05 -31.28
CA PRO A 303 13.94 10.65 -31.72
C PRO A 303 14.49 9.66 -30.67
N ILE A 304 15.21 10.14 -29.64
CA ILE A 304 15.70 9.31 -28.52
C ILE A 304 14.60 9.02 -27.48
N ILE A 305 13.62 9.91 -27.33
CA ILE A 305 12.52 9.83 -26.36
C ILE A 305 11.28 9.24 -27.02
N PHE A 306 10.97 9.68 -28.23
CA PHE A 306 9.76 9.34 -28.97
C PHE A 306 9.99 8.18 -29.94
N GLU A 307 10.01 6.96 -29.40
CA GLU A 307 10.13 5.74 -30.22
C GLU A 307 8.77 5.23 -30.74
N VAL A 308 7.67 5.72 -30.14
CA VAL A 308 6.31 5.24 -30.42
C VAL A 308 5.54 6.28 -31.24
N HIS A 309 5.14 5.93 -32.46
CA HIS A 309 4.36 6.80 -33.35
C HIS A 309 3.11 7.38 -32.63
N SER A 310 2.82 8.67 -32.82
CA SER A 310 1.73 9.38 -32.11
C SER A 310 0.37 8.71 -32.24
N LEU A 311 0.07 8.15 -33.41
CA LEU A 311 -1.13 7.35 -33.66
C LEU A 311 -1.16 6.05 -32.83
N LYS A 312 -0.02 5.37 -32.65
CA LYS A 312 0.09 4.17 -31.80
C LYS A 312 -0.17 4.53 -30.34
N LEU A 313 0.36 5.65 -29.88
CA LEU A 313 0.14 6.12 -28.52
C LEU A 313 -1.32 6.51 -28.26
N LEU A 314 -1.96 7.22 -29.20
CA LEU A 314 -3.38 7.55 -29.13
C LEU A 314 -4.27 6.30 -29.10
N ALA A 315 -3.93 5.30 -29.92
CA ALA A 315 -4.61 4.01 -29.93
C ALA A 315 -4.43 3.27 -28.59
N ALA A 316 -3.20 3.20 -28.06
CA ALA A 316 -2.91 2.57 -26.78
C ALA A 316 -3.68 3.22 -25.62
N HIS A 317 -3.75 4.56 -25.59
CA HIS A 317 -4.52 5.25 -24.55
C HIS A 317 -6.03 5.09 -24.72
N SER A 318 -6.53 4.96 -25.96
CA SER A 318 -7.94 4.62 -26.19
C SER A 318 -8.24 3.23 -25.62
N VAL A 319 -7.36 2.25 -25.89
CA VAL A 319 -7.48 0.88 -25.33
C VAL A 319 -7.45 0.89 -23.80
N VAL A 320 -6.50 1.60 -23.17
CA VAL A 320 -6.39 1.68 -21.70
C VAL A 320 -7.61 2.39 -21.07
N ARG A 321 -8.15 3.45 -21.72
CA ARG A 321 -9.26 4.26 -21.19
C ARG A 321 -10.62 3.55 -21.29
N PHE A 322 -10.85 2.78 -22.35
CA PHE A 322 -12.07 2.00 -22.52
C PHE A 322 -11.85 0.60 -21.93
N ALA A 323 -11.84 0.50 -20.60
CA ALA A 323 -11.62 -0.70 -19.79
C ALA A 323 -12.67 -1.83 -19.96
N SER A 324 -13.27 -1.95 -21.15
CA SER A 324 -13.98 -3.14 -21.63
C SER A 324 -13.10 -4.05 -22.50
N TYR A 325 -11.87 -3.64 -22.83
CA TYR A 325 -10.85 -4.49 -23.44
C TYR A 325 -9.87 -4.98 -22.37
N GLN A 326 -10.06 -6.21 -21.89
CA GLN A 326 -9.06 -6.92 -21.08
C GLN A 326 -7.76 -7.04 -21.89
N SER A 327 -6.61 -6.74 -21.27
CA SER A 327 -5.28 -6.91 -21.88
C SER A 327 -5.05 -8.34 -22.39
N ASP A 328 -5.67 -9.32 -21.75
CA ASP A 328 -5.47 -10.74 -22.03
C ASP A 328 -6.12 -11.21 -23.34
N GLN A 329 -7.01 -10.41 -23.93
CA GLN A 329 -7.61 -10.68 -25.26
C GLN A 329 -6.85 -10.00 -26.42
N LEU A 330 -5.88 -9.15 -26.10
CA LEU A 330 -5.04 -8.42 -27.07
C LEU A 330 -3.62 -8.98 -27.06
N THR A 331 -3.48 -10.31 -27.03
CA THR A 331 -2.19 -10.94 -27.28
C THR A 331 -1.77 -10.70 -28.72
N ASP A 332 -0.46 -10.63 -28.96
CA ASP A 332 0.14 -10.57 -30.30
C ASP A 332 -0.44 -11.69 -31.21
N GLU A 333 -0.79 -12.83 -30.60
CA GLU A 333 -1.37 -14.01 -31.24
C GLU A 333 -2.87 -13.84 -31.58
N ALA A 334 -3.66 -13.21 -30.71
CA ALA A 334 -5.05 -12.85 -30.98
C ALA A 334 -5.16 -11.77 -32.07
N LEU A 335 -4.21 -10.83 -32.14
CA LEU A 335 -4.13 -9.85 -33.22
C LEU A 335 -3.65 -10.47 -34.54
N ARG A 336 -2.65 -11.39 -34.51
CA ARG A 336 -2.20 -12.14 -35.70
C ARG A 336 -3.28 -13.09 -36.26
N SER A 337 -4.15 -13.62 -35.41
CA SER A 337 -5.28 -14.45 -35.86
C SER A 337 -6.42 -13.63 -36.47
N ARG A 338 -6.64 -12.39 -35.99
CA ARG A 338 -7.63 -11.45 -36.55
C ARG A 338 -7.14 -10.71 -37.80
N PHE A 339 -5.84 -10.46 -37.92
CA PHE A 339 -5.22 -9.80 -39.06
C PHE A 339 -4.23 -10.76 -39.73
N LYS A 340 -4.66 -11.41 -40.82
CA LYS A 340 -3.81 -12.34 -41.60
C LYS A 340 -2.49 -11.67 -42.00
N PRO A 341 -1.31 -12.16 -41.60
CA PRO A 341 -0.05 -11.42 -41.79
C PRO A 341 0.53 -11.34 -43.21
N GLN A 342 -0.22 -11.63 -44.29
CA GLN A 342 0.44 -11.89 -45.59
C GLN A 342 -0.08 -11.19 -46.85
N GLU A 343 -1.09 -10.30 -46.81
CA GLU A 343 -1.58 -9.70 -48.07
C GLU A 343 -1.86 -8.19 -48.07
N ASP A 344 -1.73 -7.50 -46.93
CA ASP A 344 -1.99 -6.04 -46.88
C ASP A 344 -0.76 -5.24 -47.33
N ILE A 345 -0.67 -4.98 -48.64
CA ILE A 345 0.25 -3.98 -49.21
C ILE A 345 -0.29 -2.60 -48.83
N VAL A 346 0.40 -1.90 -47.93
CA VAL A 346 0.00 -0.56 -47.46
C VAL A 346 0.51 0.55 -48.37
N ALA A 347 1.57 0.31 -49.15
CA ALA A 347 2.05 1.24 -50.17
C ALA A 347 2.79 0.52 -51.31
N PHE A 348 2.64 1.05 -52.53
CA PHE A 348 3.30 0.57 -53.74
C PHE A 348 3.84 1.76 -54.54
N VAL A 349 5.09 1.67 -55.02
CA VAL A 349 5.69 2.70 -55.89
C VAL A 349 5.81 2.17 -57.33
N PRO A 350 5.06 2.72 -58.31
CA PRO A 350 5.19 2.31 -59.70
C PRO A 350 6.50 2.85 -60.32
N LEU A 351 7.34 1.95 -60.83
CA LEU A 351 8.49 2.30 -61.68
C LEU A 351 8.11 2.11 -63.16
N LYS A 352 8.30 3.15 -63.98
CA LYS A 352 8.00 3.11 -65.42
C LYS A 352 8.77 1.95 -66.09
N GLY A 353 8.02 0.95 -66.59
CA GLY A 353 8.56 -0.15 -67.38
C GLY A 353 8.78 -1.48 -66.64
N ARG A 354 8.49 -1.59 -65.33
CA ARG A 354 8.46 -2.88 -64.62
C ARG A 354 7.08 -3.13 -63.99
N LYS A 355 6.59 -4.38 -64.08
CA LYS A 355 5.28 -4.79 -63.54
C LYS A 355 5.20 -4.81 -62.01
N THR A 356 6.33 -4.75 -61.31
CA THR A 356 6.39 -4.74 -59.84
C THR A 356 7.45 -3.75 -59.36
N GLY A 357 7.02 -2.63 -58.78
CA GLY A 357 7.91 -1.75 -58.02
C GLY A 357 7.98 -2.20 -56.55
N PRO A 358 8.86 -1.59 -55.74
CA PRO A 358 8.96 -1.92 -54.31
C PRO A 358 7.61 -1.71 -53.60
N GLN A 359 7.23 -2.70 -52.79
CA GLN A 359 6.00 -2.75 -52.02
C GLN A 359 6.37 -2.75 -50.54
N ILE A 360 5.64 -1.99 -49.73
CA ILE A 360 5.76 -1.99 -48.27
C ILE A 360 4.57 -2.78 -47.73
N SER A 361 4.85 -3.84 -46.98
CA SER A 361 3.83 -4.68 -46.36
C SER A 361 3.63 -4.29 -44.89
N ARG A 362 2.45 -4.59 -44.36
CA ARG A 362 2.07 -4.27 -42.98
C ARG A 362 3.00 -4.85 -41.90
N THR A 363 3.81 -5.87 -42.23
CA THR A 363 4.80 -6.52 -41.34
C THR A 363 6.10 -5.74 -41.15
N ASP A 364 6.36 -4.66 -41.90
CA ASP A 364 7.62 -3.92 -41.81
C ASP A 364 7.70 -2.95 -40.61
N SER A 365 6.67 -2.87 -39.76
CA SER A 365 6.68 -2.02 -38.56
C SER A 365 7.37 -2.73 -37.39
N GLN A 366 8.40 -2.11 -36.81
CA GLN A 366 9.15 -2.63 -35.66
C GLN A 366 8.23 -3.16 -34.55
N ASN A 367 8.51 -4.37 -34.08
CA ASN A 367 7.85 -5.04 -32.94
C ASN A 367 8.03 -4.19 -31.67
N VAL A 368 7.00 -3.43 -31.32
CA VAL A 368 6.85 -2.90 -29.96
C VAL A 368 6.02 -3.94 -29.22
N GLU A 369 6.52 -4.47 -28.11
CA GLU A 369 5.74 -5.33 -27.21
C GLU A 369 4.49 -4.55 -26.77
N LEU A 370 3.33 -4.92 -27.34
CA LEU A 370 2.08 -4.21 -27.14
C LEU A 370 1.69 -4.16 -25.66
N GLU A 371 1.91 -5.26 -24.94
CA GLU A 371 1.65 -5.37 -23.50
C GLU A 371 2.47 -4.34 -22.71
N LYS A 372 3.76 -4.23 -23.02
CA LYS A 372 4.65 -3.25 -22.39
C LYS A 372 4.23 -1.81 -22.72
N LEU A 373 3.85 -1.52 -23.96
CA LEU A 373 3.35 -0.19 -24.34
C LEU A 373 2.04 0.16 -23.61
N LEU A 374 1.11 -0.79 -23.51
CA LEU A 374 -0.16 -0.58 -22.80
C LEU A 374 0.09 -0.39 -21.29
N ASP A 375 1.04 -1.11 -20.70
CA ASP A 375 1.41 -0.96 -19.31
C ASP A 375 2.17 0.35 -19.05
N ASP A 376 3.07 0.75 -19.93
CA ASP A 376 3.74 2.05 -19.89
C ASP A 376 2.71 3.20 -20.00
N VAL A 377 1.66 3.06 -20.82
CA VAL A 377 0.55 4.03 -20.88
C VAL A 377 -0.29 4.02 -19.61
N ARG A 378 -0.62 2.83 -19.08
CA ARG A 378 -1.41 2.65 -17.84
C ARG A 378 -0.69 3.21 -16.61
N THR A 379 0.62 3.01 -16.53
CA THR A 379 1.49 3.48 -15.44
C THR A 379 1.93 4.94 -15.61
N GLY A 380 1.47 5.62 -16.67
CA GLY A 380 1.71 7.04 -16.89
C GLY A 380 3.10 7.39 -17.40
N ILE A 381 3.84 6.43 -17.95
CA ILE A 381 5.14 6.66 -18.64
C ILE A 381 4.92 7.43 -19.96
N TYR A 382 3.78 7.20 -20.63
CA TYR A 382 3.33 7.97 -21.79
C TYR A 382 1.91 8.54 -21.58
N PRO A 383 1.73 9.57 -20.75
CA PRO A 383 0.40 10.10 -20.48
C PRO A 383 -0.12 10.89 -21.69
N LEU A 384 -1.38 10.72 -22.10
CA LEU A 384 -1.95 11.49 -23.23
C LEU A 384 -1.85 13.00 -22.98
N THR A 385 -1.83 13.44 -21.72
CA THR A 385 -1.66 14.86 -21.33
C THR A 385 -0.34 15.46 -21.83
N ALA A 386 0.71 14.65 -22.01
CA ALA A 386 1.96 15.08 -22.62
C ALA A 386 1.81 15.37 -24.14
N TYR A 387 0.74 14.87 -24.76
CA TYR A 387 0.52 14.90 -26.21
C TYR A 387 -0.82 15.55 -26.64
N ALA A 388 -1.72 15.82 -25.70
CA ALA A 388 -2.99 16.51 -25.90
C ALA A 388 -2.77 18.00 -26.23
N ALA A 389 -3.77 18.64 -26.85
CA ALA A 389 -3.79 20.09 -26.97
C ALA A 389 -3.76 20.72 -25.57
N THR A 390 -3.23 21.94 -25.44
CA THR A 390 -3.12 22.69 -24.18
C THR A 390 -4.49 22.81 -23.51
N HIS A 391 -4.81 21.87 -22.62
CA HIS A 391 -5.92 21.99 -21.71
C HIS A 391 -5.37 22.64 -20.45
N THR A 392 -5.90 23.81 -20.11
CA THR A 392 -5.68 24.41 -18.80
C THR A 392 -6.18 23.40 -17.77
N PRO A 393 -5.37 23.00 -16.77
CA PRO A 393 -5.87 22.18 -15.69
C PRO A 393 -7.10 22.88 -15.09
N ILE A 394 -8.22 22.18 -15.02
CA ILE A 394 -9.46 22.73 -14.47
C ILE A 394 -9.20 22.97 -12.98
N ILE A 395 -9.06 24.24 -12.61
CA ILE A 395 -9.00 24.68 -11.21
C ILE A 395 -10.35 24.34 -10.59
N GLN A 396 -10.44 23.19 -9.91
CA GLN A 396 -11.61 22.88 -9.09
C GLN A 396 -11.63 23.84 -7.92
N ARG A 397 -12.58 24.79 -7.92
CA ARG A 397 -12.96 25.50 -6.70
C ARG A 397 -13.57 24.46 -5.76
N ARG A 398 -12.87 24.09 -4.69
CA ARG A 398 -13.47 23.34 -3.60
C ARG A 398 -14.58 24.18 -2.98
N THR A 399 -15.82 23.69 -3.05
CA THR A 399 -16.84 23.91 -2.04
C THR A 399 -16.37 23.25 -0.74
N ALA A 400 -16.76 23.82 0.41
CA ALA A 400 -16.36 23.32 1.73
C ALA A 400 -16.56 21.80 1.86
N SER A 401 -15.56 21.13 2.45
CA SER A 401 -15.45 19.69 2.73
C SER A 401 -16.78 19.03 3.13
N PRO A 402 -17.02 17.73 2.88
CA PRO A 402 -16.03 16.64 3.08
C PRO A 402 -16.05 15.49 2.06
N GLU A 403 -14.94 14.74 1.97
CA GLU A 403 -14.68 13.43 1.30
C GLU A 403 -13.24 13.45 0.73
N MET A 404 -12.40 12.41 0.77
CA MET A 404 -12.64 10.98 0.68
C MET A 404 -11.55 10.13 1.40
N THR A 405 -11.91 8.87 1.66
CA THR A 405 -11.16 7.61 1.45
C THR A 405 -10.28 7.62 0.17
N ASP A 406 -9.31 6.74 -0.11
CA ASP A 406 -8.75 5.56 0.52
C ASP A 406 -7.37 5.27 -0.11
N SER A 407 -6.53 4.59 0.67
CA SER A 407 -5.53 3.53 0.38
C SER A 407 -4.73 3.51 -0.96
N ALA A 408 -3.49 3.00 -1.08
CA ALA A 408 -2.85 1.88 -0.39
C ALA A 408 -1.30 1.87 -0.60
N LYS A 409 -0.64 1.11 0.28
CA LYS A 409 0.78 0.66 0.32
C LYS A 409 1.11 -0.25 -0.90
N SER A 410 2.33 -0.61 -1.32
CA SER A 410 3.65 -0.90 -0.70
C SER A 410 4.74 -0.92 -1.83
N THR A 411 6.06 -1.07 -1.67
CA THR A 411 6.90 -2.07 -0.96
C THR A 411 8.41 -1.72 -1.14
N SER A 412 9.18 -1.71 -0.04
CA SER A 412 10.62 -2.09 0.18
C SER A 412 11.80 -1.39 -0.56
N PRO A 413 13.08 -1.57 -0.10
CA PRO A 413 13.63 -1.35 1.26
C PRO A 413 14.88 -0.42 1.24
N GLU A 414 14.99 0.56 2.15
CA GLU A 414 16.26 1.28 2.40
C GLU A 414 16.55 1.42 3.91
N ALA A 415 17.86 1.34 4.21
CA ALA A 415 18.61 1.52 5.47
C ALA A 415 17.91 1.05 6.77
N GLN A 416 18.36 -0.10 7.28
CA GLN A 416 17.89 -0.69 8.52
C GLN A 416 18.12 0.27 9.70
N GLU A 417 17.01 0.74 10.27
CA GLU A 417 16.97 1.49 11.52
C GLU A 417 17.54 0.62 12.64
N VAL A 418 18.46 1.19 13.41
CA VAL A 418 19.01 0.52 14.59
C VAL A 418 17.90 0.46 15.63
N GLU A 419 17.54 -0.74 16.09
CA GLU A 419 16.53 -0.92 17.12
C GLU A 419 17.03 -0.34 18.45
N THR A 420 16.39 0.73 18.91
CA THR A 420 16.79 1.45 20.13
C THR A 420 16.09 0.93 21.37
N ARG A 421 14.94 0.24 21.22
CA ARG A 421 14.18 -0.31 22.34
C ARG A 421 14.90 -1.49 22.96
N ARG A 422 14.92 -1.55 24.30
CA ARG A 422 15.55 -2.65 25.03
C ARG A 422 14.59 -3.83 25.16
N ILE A 423 15.16 -5.04 25.13
CA ILE A 423 14.40 -6.27 25.36
C ILE A 423 14.12 -6.40 26.86
N VAL A 424 12.85 -6.33 27.23
CA VAL A 424 12.39 -6.64 28.59
C VAL A 424 12.22 -8.14 28.75
N ASN A 425 11.83 -8.86 27.70
CA ASN A 425 11.61 -10.29 27.79
C ASN A 425 11.90 -11.03 26.48
N ILE A 426 12.48 -12.24 26.57
CA ILE A 426 12.85 -13.02 25.39
C ILE A 426 12.66 -14.53 25.60
N MET A 427 12.09 -15.22 24.61
CA MET A 427 12.04 -16.68 24.53
C MET A 427 12.60 -17.16 23.20
N CYS A 428 13.44 -18.20 23.22
CA CYS A 428 13.94 -18.85 22.01
C CYS A 428 13.54 -20.33 22.03
N ASN A 429 12.97 -20.83 20.94
CA ASN A 429 12.58 -22.24 20.78
C ASN A 429 13.02 -22.77 19.42
N ILE A 430 13.36 -24.05 19.35
CA ILE A 430 13.84 -24.71 18.15
C ILE A 430 13.06 -25.99 17.94
N LYS A 431 12.54 -26.21 16.72
CA LYS A 431 11.84 -27.44 16.35
C LYS A 431 12.43 -28.06 15.07
N PRO A 432 12.50 -29.40 14.97
CA PRO A 432 12.86 -30.08 13.72
C PRO A 432 11.74 -29.92 12.68
N GLN A 433 12.11 -29.73 11.41
CA GLN A 433 11.17 -29.65 10.29
C GLN A 433 10.79 -31.07 9.82
N GLU A 434 9.51 -31.32 9.53
CA GLU A 434 8.99 -32.69 9.30
C GLU A 434 9.54 -33.42 8.06
N GLN A 435 10.24 -32.71 7.16
CA GLN A 435 10.96 -33.30 6.01
C GLN A 435 12.30 -32.58 5.76
N GLY A 436 13.35 -32.93 6.52
CA GLY A 436 14.71 -32.44 6.29
C GLY A 436 15.61 -32.54 7.53
N GLN A 437 16.92 -32.28 7.35
CA GLN A 437 17.88 -32.13 8.48
C GLN A 437 17.88 -30.71 9.08
N ASN A 438 16.94 -29.85 8.66
CA ASN A 438 16.88 -28.45 9.02
C ASN A 438 15.96 -28.21 10.23
N PHE A 439 16.31 -27.23 11.05
CA PHE A 439 15.55 -26.86 12.24
C PHE A 439 15.00 -25.44 12.07
N VAL A 440 13.80 -25.18 12.59
CA VAL A 440 13.24 -23.83 12.63
C VAL A 440 13.42 -23.28 14.05
N MET A 441 14.15 -22.17 14.17
CA MET A 441 14.28 -21.39 15.40
C MET A 441 13.23 -20.28 15.41
N THR A 442 12.58 -20.08 16.55
CA THR A 442 11.61 -19.00 16.78
C THR A 442 12.00 -18.24 18.04
N ILE A 443 12.14 -16.92 17.91
CA ILE A 443 12.48 -15.98 18.98
C ILE A 443 11.29 -15.04 19.20
N LEU A 444 10.77 -15.01 20.42
CA LEU A 444 9.74 -14.08 20.87
C LEU A 444 10.41 -13.03 21.75
N LEU A 445 10.23 -11.75 21.39
CA LEU A 445 10.80 -10.59 22.06
C LEU A 445 9.66 -9.72 22.60
N ARG A 446 9.82 -9.18 23.79
CA ARG A 446 8.99 -8.11 24.34
C ARG A 446 9.88 -6.93 24.64
N MET A 447 9.56 -5.80 24.05
CA MET A 447 10.31 -4.56 24.17
C MET A 447 9.81 -3.75 25.38
N ASP A 448 10.58 -2.76 25.81
CA ASP A 448 10.30 -1.84 26.93
C ASP A 448 9.05 -0.97 26.75
N ASP A 449 8.68 -0.65 25.52
CA ASP A 449 7.39 -0.04 25.13
C ASP A 449 6.19 -1.01 25.24
N LYS A 450 6.41 -2.22 25.77
CA LYS A 450 5.44 -3.32 25.90
C LYS A 450 4.99 -3.94 24.58
N MET A 451 5.62 -3.62 23.45
CA MET A 451 5.36 -4.26 22.16
C MET A 451 6.02 -5.64 22.07
N ASN A 452 5.35 -6.59 21.43
CA ASN A 452 5.88 -7.93 21.20
C ASN A 452 6.31 -8.09 19.74
N ARG A 453 7.41 -8.83 19.52
CA ARG A 453 7.95 -9.15 18.19
C ARG A 453 8.29 -10.64 18.14
N GLN A 454 7.80 -11.34 17.13
CA GLN A 454 8.12 -12.75 16.87
C GLN A 454 8.98 -12.86 15.62
N LEU A 455 10.09 -13.57 15.72
CA LEU A 455 11.03 -13.81 14.64
C LEU A 455 11.17 -15.33 14.46
N SER A 456 11.14 -15.81 13.22
CA SER A 456 11.36 -17.23 12.92
C SER A 456 12.33 -17.35 11.76
N CYS A 457 13.32 -18.23 11.89
CA CYS A 457 14.28 -18.52 10.84
C CYS A 457 14.68 -20.01 10.84
N GLU A 458 15.09 -20.52 9.69
CA GLU A 458 15.72 -21.83 9.60
C GLU A 458 17.16 -21.74 10.08
N VAL A 459 17.60 -22.76 10.83
CA VAL A 459 18.94 -22.82 11.42
C VAL A 459 19.54 -24.18 11.11
N THR A 460 20.77 -24.14 10.62
CA THR A 460 21.60 -25.27 10.22
C THR A 460 22.62 -25.61 11.30
N GLN A 461 23.40 -26.69 11.10
CA GLN A 461 24.48 -27.07 12.02
C GLN A 461 25.70 -26.13 11.93
N GLN A 462 25.78 -25.27 10.91
CA GLN A 462 26.89 -24.34 10.71
C GLN A 462 26.66 -22.99 11.40
N ASP A 463 25.42 -22.72 11.82
CA ASP A 463 25.06 -21.45 12.45
C ASP A 463 25.51 -21.40 13.90
N THR A 464 26.12 -20.26 14.26
CA THR A 464 26.59 -20.00 15.62
C THR A 464 25.68 -18.98 16.29
N SER A 465 25.52 -19.07 17.62
CA SER A 465 24.68 -18.14 18.36
C SER A 465 25.14 -16.70 18.26
N CYS A 466 26.46 -16.48 18.20
CA CYS A 466 27.05 -15.16 17.97
C CYS A 466 26.66 -14.60 16.61
N GLY A 467 26.84 -15.37 15.53
CA GLY A 467 26.48 -14.93 14.17
C GLY A 467 25.00 -14.60 14.03
N LEU A 468 24.12 -15.45 14.59
CA LEU A 468 22.68 -15.21 14.55
C LEU A 468 22.28 -13.95 15.34
N SER A 469 22.89 -13.72 16.52
CA SER A 469 22.62 -12.50 17.29
C SER A 469 23.17 -11.23 16.62
N GLU A 470 24.30 -11.33 15.91
CA GLU A 470 24.87 -10.23 15.12
C GLU A 470 23.95 -9.86 13.96
N GLU A 471 23.38 -10.84 13.27
CA GLU A 471 22.41 -10.62 12.20
C GLU A 471 21.13 -9.95 12.72
N LEU A 472 20.65 -10.35 13.90
CA LEU A 472 19.47 -9.71 14.51
C LEU A 472 19.72 -8.24 14.86
N VAL A 473 20.92 -7.89 15.32
CA VAL A 473 21.32 -6.49 15.54
C VAL A 473 21.48 -5.75 14.21
N PHE A 474 22.19 -6.38 13.26
CA PHE A 474 22.47 -5.83 11.95
C PHE A 474 21.17 -5.49 11.20
N HIS A 475 20.15 -6.32 11.37
CA HIS A 475 18.85 -6.12 10.75
C HIS A 475 17.87 -5.26 11.54
N GLY A 476 18.29 -4.68 12.67
CA GLY A 476 17.45 -3.79 13.46
C GLY A 476 16.30 -4.52 14.15
N PHE A 477 16.46 -5.80 14.46
CA PHE A 477 15.44 -6.56 15.18
C PHE A 477 15.60 -6.51 16.68
N ILE A 478 16.84 -6.38 17.15
CA ILE A 478 17.20 -6.25 18.56
C ILE A 478 18.22 -5.14 18.75
N ASN A 479 18.20 -4.50 19.92
CA ASN A 479 19.19 -3.51 20.27
C ASN A 479 20.57 -4.15 20.43
N ARG A 480 21.62 -3.45 19.97
CA ARG A 480 23.01 -3.89 20.07
C ARG A 480 23.45 -4.16 21.52
N GLU A 481 22.91 -3.43 22.48
CA GLU A 481 23.21 -3.62 23.90
C GLU A 481 22.61 -4.91 24.48
N ASP A 482 21.61 -5.51 23.81
CA ASP A 482 21.01 -6.79 24.22
C ASP A 482 21.62 -7.98 23.47
N GLN A 483 22.54 -7.74 22.52
CA GLN A 483 23.13 -8.76 21.65
C GLN A 483 23.76 -9.91 22.44
N GLU A 484 24.53 -9.61 23.49
CA GLU A 484 25.22 -10.63 24.29
C GLU A 484 24.22 -11.53 25.04
N MET A 485 23.15 -10.94 25.58
CA MET A 485 22.08 -11.70 26.24
C MET A 485 21.38 -12.64 25.24
N VAL A 486 21.04 -12.12 24.04
CA VAL A 486 20.38 -12.91 23.00
C VAL A 486 21.30 -14.01 22.46
N SER A 487 22.58 -13.72 22.27
CA SER A 487 23.59 -14.70 21.85
C SER A 487 23.71 -15.86 22.84
N ASN A 488 23.78 -15.56 24.14
CA ASN A 488 23.86 -16.59 25.18
C ASN A 488 22.60 -17.47 25.20
N LEU A 489 21.41 -16.87 25.08
CA LEU A 489 20.15 -17.61 25.04
C LEU A 489 20.06 -18.54 23.81
N ILE A 490 20.47 -18.04 22.63
CA ILE A 490 20.53 -18.86 21.41
C ILE A 490 21.55 -19.99 21.60
N GLY A 491 22.72 -19.71 22.18
CA GLY A 491 23.77 -20.69 22.44
C GLY A 491 23.34 -21.82 23.38
N ASP A 492 22.65 -21.50 24.47
CA ASP A 492 22.07 -22.48 25.40
C ASP A 492 21.00 -23.34 24.74
N THR A 493 20.23 -22.76 23.82
CA THR A 493 19.18 -23.49 23.07
C THR A 493 19.78 -24.38 21.97
N LEU A 494 20.90 -23.96 21.35
CA LEU A 494 21.66 -24.73 20.37
C LEU A 494 22.47 -25.86 21.01
N SER A 495 23.07 -25.66 22.19
CA SER A 495 23.90 -26.66 22.87
C SER A 495 23.11 -27.84 23.44
N ARG A 496 21.83 -27.62 23.76
CA ARG A 496 20.88 -28.70 24.09
C ARG A 496 20.56 -29.65 22.91
N ARG A 497 21.13 -29.42 21.71
CA ARG A 497 20.91 -30.21 20.48
C ARG A 497 21.87 -31.40 20.27
N HIS A 498 22.89 -31.62 21.10
CA HIS A 498 23.79 -32.77 20.97
C HIS A 498 23.72 -33.66 22.22
N ILE A 499 23.04 -34.82 22.10
CA ILE A 499 23.36 -36.15 22.67
C ILE A 499 22.14 -37.06 22.41
N PRO A 500 22.24 -38.06 21.52
CA PRO A 500 21.45 -39.27 21.61
C PRO A 500 22.00 -40.12 22.78
N ASP A 501 21.11 -40.52 23.69
CA ASP A 501 21.33 -41.43 24.84
C ASP A 501 22.25 -40.97 25.99
N MET A 502 21.67 -40.24 26.97
CA MET A 502 21.80 -40.35 28.47
C MET A 502 21.31 -39.05 29.17
N PRO A 503 20.96 -39.07 30.47
CA PRO A 503 19.69 -38.55 30.98
C PRO A 503 19.62 -37.03 31.16
N HIS A 504 18.40 -36.54 30.90
CA HIS A 504 17.90 -35.18 31.05
C HIS A 504 18.37 -34.39 32.28
N PRO A 505 18.71 -33.10 32.07
CA PRO A 505 18.40 -32.06 33.05
C PRO A 505 17.86 -30.79 32.34
N ALA A 506 16.70 -30.90 31.69
CA ALA A 506 15.93 -29.74 31.19
C ALA A 506 14.47 -30.11 30.83
N LEU A 507 13.94 -31.18 31.41
CA LEU A 507 12.57 -31.64 31.17
C LEU A 507 11.52 -30.82 31.95
N ASP A 508 11.95 -29.94 32.85
CA ASP A 508 11.05 -29.33 33.83
C ASP A 508 10.79 -27.83 33.57
N CYS A 509 10.86 -27.35 32.33
CA CYS A 509 10.26 -26.05 32.02
C CYS A 509 8.74 -26.25 31.91
N PRO A 510 7.92 -25.71 32.83
CA PRO A 510 6.49 -25.96 32.85
C PRO A 510 5.76 -25.38 31.62
N GLY A 511 6.39 -24.49 30.84
CA GLY A 511 5.76 -23.78 29.72
C GLY A 511 4.95 -22.56 30.20
N THR A 512 4.63 -21.63 29.31
CA THR A 512 3.92 -20.36 29.64
C THR A 512 2.44 -20.54 29.98
N GLY A 513 1.86 -21.69 29.63
CA GLY A 513 0.46 -22.06 29.91
C GLY A 513 0.32 -23.13 31.00
N SER A 514 1.24 -23.14 31.98
CA SER A 514 1.21 -24.07 33.11
C SER A 514 1.09 -23.29 34.42
N ALA A 515 0.36 -23.86 35.39
CA ALA A 515 0.17 -23.25 36.70
C ALA A 515 1.49 -22.97 37.46
N ASN A 516 2.58 -23.64 37.07
CA ASN A 516 3.90 -23.48 37.68
C ASN A 516 4.83 -22.56 36.86
N ALA A 517 4.34 -21.93 35.79
CA ALA A 517 5.10 -20.98 34.98
C ALA A 517 5.58 -19.80 35.84
N GLY A 518 6.90 -19.55 35.84
CA GLY A 518 7.52 -18.51 36.67
C GLY A 518 7.72 -18.88 38.15
N ASN A 519 7.15 -19.99 38.63
CA ASN A 519 7.19 -20.40 40.04
C ASN A 519 7.91 -21.75 40.28
N ALA A 520 8.17 -22.55 39.23
CA ALA A 520 8.91 -23.80 39.35
C ALA A 520 10.41 -23.57 39.59
N ALA A 521 11.09 -24.52 40.25
CA ALA A 521 12.54 -24.45 40.49
C ALA A 521 13.38 -24.19 39.21
N PRO A 522 13.01 -24.74 38.03
CA PRO A 522 13.70 -24.44 36.77
C PRO A 522 13.41 -23.06 36.19
N CYS A 523 12.40 -22.34 36.72
CA CYS A 523 12.11 -20.96 36.35
C CYS A 523 12.97 -19.95 37.13
N ALA A 524 13.65 -20.38 38.20
CA ALA A 524 14.50 -19.50 39.01
C ALA A 524 15.69 -18.99 38.17
N GLY A 525 15.74 -17.68 37.95
CA GLY A 525 16.76 -17.03 37.10
C GLY A 525 16.37 -16.91 35.62
N CYS A 526 15.13 -17.26 35.25
CA CYS A 526 14.62 -17.05 33.91
C CYS A 526 14.22 -15.57 33.69
N PRO A 527 14.59 -14.92 32.56
CA PRO A 527 14.19 -13.53 32.26
C PRO A 527 12.66 -13.34 32.22
N ASN A 528 11.94 -14.38 31.78
CA ASN A 528 10.48 -14.40 31.71
C ASN A 528 9.83 -14.70 33.07
N GLN A 529 10.58 -14.97 34.14
CA GLN A 529 10.02 -15.50 35.39
C GLN A 529 8.92 -14.60 35.95
N GLN A 530 9.14 -13.28 36.02
CA GLN A 530 8.12 -12.32 36.47
C GLN A 530 6.91 -12.28 35.53
N ALA A 531 7.13 -12.26 34.22
CA ALA A 531 6.06 -12.24 33.22
C ALA A 531 5.22 -13.53 33.23
N CYS A 532 5.83 -14.70 33.42
CA CYS A 532 5.15 -15.98 33.54
C CYS A 532 4.47 -16.15 34.91
N SER A 533 5.05 -15.60 35.98
CA SER A 533 4.44 -15.59 37.32
C SER A 533 3.24 -14.63 37.43
N SER A 534 3.17 -13.62 36.55
CA SER A 534 2.11 -12.59 36.51
C SER A 534 1.14 -12.75 35.34
N ALA A 535 1.51 -13.50 34.29
CA ALA A 535 0.59 -13.98 33.28
C ALA A 535 -0.31 -14.99 33.97
N SER A 536 -1.47 -14.51 34.44
CA SER A 536 -2.55 -15.42 34.76
C SER A 536 -2.81 -16.23 33.50
N ASP A 537 -2.73 -17.54 33.66
CA ASP A 537 -3.10 -18.60 32.72
C ASP A 537 -4.63 -18.57 32.47
N THR A 538 -5.11 -17.38 32.17
CA THR A 538 -6.48 -17.10 31.82
C THR A 538 -6.46 -16.97 30.31
N PRO A 539 -6.96 -17.99 29.57
CA PRO A 539 -7.33 -17.83 28.18
C PRO A 539 -8.06 -16.49 28.06
N ASP A 540 -7.76 -15.71 27.01
CA ASP A 540 -8.45 -14.45 26.72
C ASP A 540 -9.92 -14.63 27.15
N PRO A 541 -10.37 -13.93 28.21
CA PRO A 541 -11.64 -14.23 28.85
C PRO A 541 -12.80 -14.11 27.85
N ASP A 542 -12.60 -13.35 26.77
CA ASP A 542 -13.53 -13.24 25.67
C ASP A 542 -13.68 -14.54 24.86
N LEU A 543 -12.64 -15.37 24.69
CA LEU A 543 -12.77 -16.67 24.00
C LEU A 543 -13.69 -17.63 24.76
N LYS A 544 -13.59 -17.64 26.10
CA LYS A 544 -14.51 -18.42 26.94
C LYS A 544 -15.95 -17.91 26.80
N LYS A 545 -16.14 -16.59 26.69
CA LYS A 545 -17.46 -15.99 26.48
C LYS A 545 -18.01 -16.30 25.09
N ILE A 546 -17.19 -16.22 24.03
CA ILE A 546 -17.58 -16.60 22.66
C ILE A 546 -18.02 -18.06 22.63
N LYS A 547 -17.22 -18.98 23.20
CA LYS A 547 -17.57 -20.40 23.27
C LYS A 547 -18.86 -20.66 24.03
N LYS A 548 -19.11 -19.90 25.10
CA LYS A 548 -20.37 -19.98 25.86
C LYS A 548 -21.54 -19.41 25.07
N ASN A 549 -21.36 -18.28 24.39
CA ASN A 549 -22.40 -17.63 23.60
C ASN A 549 -22.85 -18.51 22.43
N LEU A 550 -21.88 -19.12 21.73
CA LEU A 550 -22.10 -19.98 20.58
C LEU A 550 -22.28 -21.47 20.94
N SER A 551 -22.48 -21.81 22.23
CA SER A 551 -22.60 -23.22 22.66
C SER A 551 -23.85 -23.91 22.12
N TYR A 552 -24.88 -23.14 21.79
CA TYR A 552 -26.15 -23.62 21.22
C TYR A 552 -26.18 -23.55 19.70
N THR A 553 -25.07 -23.15 19.05
CA THR A 553 -24.94 -23.15 17.60
C THR A 553 -24.40 -24.49 17.13
N LYS A 554 -25.19 -25.24 16.36
CA LYS A 554 -24.84 -26.60 15.92
C LYS A 554 -23.78 -26.63 14.82
N ASN A 555 -23.85 -25.70 13.87
CA ASN A 555 -22.94 -25.65 12.73
C ASN A 555 -22.54 -24.21 12.43
N ILE A 556 -21.23 -23.93 12.41
CA ILE A 556 -20.70 -22.63 11.98
C ILE A 556 -19.95 -22.85 10.67
N VAL A 557 -20.33 -22.09 9.64
CA VAL A 557 -19.82 -22.22 8.27
C VAL A 557 -19.30 -20.87 7.79
N LEU A 558 -18.06 -20.82 7.33
CA LEU A 558 -17.46 -19.62 6.75
C LEU A 558 -17.65 -19.59 5.24
N ILE A 559 -18.06 -18.46 4.68
CA ILE A 559 -18.17 -18.28 3.22
C ILE A 559 -17.02 -17.39 2.75
N LEU A 560 -16.14 -17.95 1.92
CA LEU A 560 -14.90 -17.33 1.43
C LEU A 560 -14.98 -17.10 -0.08
N SER A 561 -14.20 -16.15 -0.59
CA SER A 561 -13.95 -16.00 -2.03
C SER A 561 -12.51 -15.55 -2.31
N GLY A 562 -11.95 -15.95 -3.46
CA GLY A 562 -10.61 -15.51 -3.86
C GLY A 562 -10.55 -14.05 -4.33
N LYS A 563 -11.62 -13.57 -4.98
CA LYS A 563 -11.78 -12.21 -5.49
C LYS A 563 -13.09 -11.58 -5.03
N GLY A 564 -13.14 -10.24 -5.07
CA GLY A 564 -14.39 -9.48 -4.95
C GLY A 564 -15.23 -9.60 -6.22
N GLY A 565 -16.56 -9.51 -6.09
CA GLY A 565 -17.49 -9.50 -7.23
C GLY A 565 -17.91 -10.87 -7.77
N VAL A 566 -17.48 -11.98 -7.17
CA VAL A 566 -17.90 -13.35 -7.57
C VAL A 566 -19.31 -13.74 -7.07
N GLY A 567 -19.98 -12.84 -6.34
CA GLY A 567 -21.32 -13.08 -5.76
C GLY A 567 -21.33 -13.85 -4.44
N LYS A 568 -20.26 -13.75 -3.63
CA LYS A 568 -20.13 -14.37 -2.30
C LYS A 568 -21.28 -14.02 -1.34
N SER A 569 -21.60 -12.73 -1.18
CA SER A 569 -22.67 -12.27 -0.29
C SER A 569 -24.06 -12.68 -0.80
N THR A 570 -24.27 -12.64 -2.12
CA THR A 570 -25.46 -13.18 -2.79
C THR A 570 -25.62 -14.68 -2.54
N PHE A 571 -24.54 -15.46 -2.65
CA PHE A 571 -24.57 -16.88 -2.33
C PHE A 571 -24.90 -17.11 -0.85
N THR A 572 -24.29 -16.34 0.05
CA THR A 572 -24.55 -16.42 1.50
C THR A 572 -26.03 -16.16 1.80
N SER A 573 -26.64 -15.15 1.21
CA SER A 573 -28.06 -14.86 1.41
C SER A 573 -28.97 -15.95 0.84
N LEU A 574 -28.65 -16.51 -0.33
CA LEU A 574 -29.42 -17.60 -0.93
C LEU A 574 -29.35 -18.87 -0.09
N LEU A 575 -28.15 -19.23 0.38
CA LEU A 575 -27.94 -20.39 1.25
C LEU A 575 -28.69 -20.23 2.59
N ALA A 576 -28.60 -19.05 3.21
CA ALA A 576 -29.32 -18.77 4.46
C ALA A 576 -30.84 -18.91 4.28
N GLN A 577 -31.38 -18.34 3.21
CA GLN A 577 -32.82 -18.44 2.88
C GLN A 577 -33.25 -19.88 2.62
N MET A 578 -32.48 -20.63 1.83
CA MET A 578 -32.78 -22.02 1.50
C MET A 578 -32.81 -22.91 2.73
N LEU A 579 -31.91 -22.69 3.69
CA LEU A 579 -31.91 -23.41 4.97
C LEU A 579 -33.16 -23.12 5.81
N THR A 580 -33.68 -21.89 5.76
CA THR A 580 -34.87 -21.49 6.52
C THR A 580 -36.20 -21.91 5.89
N GLU A 581 -36.20 -22.57 4.74
CA GLU A 581 -37.43 -23.22 4.21
C GLU A 581 -37.94 -24.33 5.14
N ASP A 582 -37.05 -24.93 5.93
CA ASP A 582 -37.44 -25.75 7.06
C ASP A 582 -37.64 -24.84 8.28
N ASP A 583 -38.90 -24.64 8.67
CA ASP A 583 -39.30 -23.82 9.82
C ASP A 583 -38.65 -24.27 11.15
N THR A 584 -38.06 -25.48 11.20
CA THR A 584 -37.34 -25.98 12.37
C THR A 584 -35.87 -25.56 12.42
N ILE A 585 -35.34 -24.97 11.35
CA ILE A 585 -33.94 -24.56 11.22
C ILE A 585 -33.82 -23.05 11.46
N ASN A 586 -33.15 -22.69 12.55
CA ASN A 586 -32.80 -21.30 12.86
C ASN A 586 -31.43 -20.96 12.28
N VAL A 587 -31.35 -19.84 11.54
CA VAL A 587 -30.14 -19.41 10.85
C VAL A 587 -29.74 -18.01 11.30
N GLY A 588 -28.46 -17.86 11.66
CA GLY A 588 -27.80 -16.58 11.88
C GLY A 588 -26.84 -16.24 10.74
N VAL A 589 -26.77 -14.99 10.32
CA VAL A 589 -25.80 -14.50 9.34
C VAL A 589 -24.92 -13.41 9.94
N VAL A 590 -23.60 -13.58 9.87
CA VAL A 590 -22.62 -12.57 10.30
C VAL A 590 -21.94 -11.98 9.08
N ASP A 591 -22.11 -10.68 8.86
CA ASP A 591 -21.39 -9.94 7.84
C ASP A 591 -20.09 -9.36 8.41
N VAL A 592 -18.97 -9.95 7.98
CA VAL A 592 -17.60 -9.55 8.35
C VAL A 592 -16.91 -8.80 7.20
N ASP A 593 -17.59 -8.60 6.07
CA ASP A 593 -17.08 -7.83 4.94
C ASP A 593 -17.29 -6.31 5.17
N LEU A 594 -16.55 -5.79 6.15
CA LEU A 594 -16.67 -4.45 6.72
C LEU A 594 -16.52 -3.30 5.70
N CYS A 595 -15.99 -3.57 4.51
CA CYS A 595 -15.71 -2.58 3.47
C CYS A 595 -16.87 -2.43 2.46
N GLY A 596 -17.88 -3.30 2.49
CA GLY A 596 -19.03 -3.24 1.61
C GLY A 596 -20.28 -3.76 2.32
N PRO A 597 -21.07 -2.90 3.00
CA PRO A 597 -22.22 -3.30 3.81
C PRO A 597 -23.40 -3.77 2.95
N SER A 598 -23.20 -4.85 2.21
CA SER A 598 -24.12 -5.34 1.19
C SER A 598 -25.21 -6.24 1.78
N MET A 599 -24.95 -6.91 2.90
CA MET A 599 -25.87 -7.92 3.45
C MET A 599 -27.21 -7.32 3.95
N PRO A 600 -27.23 -6.19 4.69
CA PRO A 600 -28.50 -5.56 5.09
C PRO A 600 -29.36 -5.11 3.91
N ARG A 601 -28.73 -4.70 2.80
CA ARG A 601 -29.41 -4.38 1.54
C ARG A 601 -30.06 -5.61 0.91
N ILE A 602 -29.28 -6.68 0.78
CA ILE A 602 -29.71 -7.94 0.17
C ILE A 602 -30.93 -8.51 0.90
N PHE A 603 -30.97 -8.40 2.23
CA PHE A 603 -32.10 -8.85 3.05
C PHE A 603 -33.21 -7.81 3.24
N GLY A 604 -33.05 -6.58 2.73
CA GLY A 604 -34.08 -5.53 2.82
C GLY A 604 -34.26 -4.92 4.21
N VAL A 605 -33.25 -5.03 5.09
CA VAL A 605 -33.30 -4.59 6.50
C VAL A 605 -32.37 -3.41 6.80
N GLU A 606 -31.90 -2.68 5.78
CA GLU A 606 -30.95 -1.55 5.93
C GLU A 606 -31.35 -0.47 6.95
N LYS A 607 -32.65 -0.32 7.20
CA LYS A 607 -33.20 0.71 8.11
C LYS A 607 -33.26 0.26 9.56
N GLU A 608 -33.05 -1.02 9.82
CA GLU A 608 -33.03 -1.58 11.16
C GLU A 608 -31.78 -1.16 11.91
N LYS A 609 -31.86 -1.23 13.25
CA LYS A 609 -30.74 -0.89 14.13
C LYS A 609 -30.54 -2.01 15.14
N VAL A 610 -29.30 -2.21 15.54
CA VAL A 610 -28.98 -3.15 16.62
C VAL A 610 -29.48 -2.57 17.94
N HIS A 611 -30.25 -3.39 18.65
CA HIS A 611 -30.75 -3.05 19.98
C HIS A 611 -29.90 -3.72 21.05
N MET A 612 -29.59 -2.99 22.12
CA MET A 612 -28.96 -3.55 23.31
C MET A 612 -30.05 -4.11 24.24
N SER A 613 -29.99 -5.41 24.51
CA SER A 613 -30.81 -6.11 25.50
C SER A 613 -30.02 -6.34 26.80
N GLY A 614 -30.68 -6.90 27.83
CA GLY A 614 -30.00 -7.31 29.07
C GLY A 614 -29.02 -8.49 28.89
N TYR A 615 -29.07 -9.18 27.75
CA TYR A 615 -28.24 -10.34 27.43
C TYR A 615 -27.15 -10.05 26.40
N GLY A 616 -27.20 -8.90 25.72
CA GLY A 616 -26.23 -8.53 24.69
C GLY A 616 -26.88 -7.70 23.58
N TRP A 617 -26.29 -7.71 22.40
CA TRP A 617 -26.88 -7.16 21.18
C TRP A 617 -27.92 -8.13 20.63
N SER A 618 -29.14 -7.65 20.43
CA SER A 618 -30.14 -8.39 19.66
C SER A 618 -29.74 -8.35 18.19
N PRO A 619 -29.65 -9.50 17.50
CA PRO A 619 -29.49 -9.51 16.05
C PRO A 619 -30.74 -8.88 15.39
N VAL A 620 -30.58 -8.45 14.14
CA VAL A 620 -31.69 -7.96 13.32
C VAL A 620 -32.36 -9.15 12.66
N TYR A 621 -33.65 -9.34 12.92
CA TYR A 621 -34.43 -10.42 12.31
C TYR A 621 -34.87 -10.03 10.91
N VAL A 622 -34.55 -10.89 9.94
CA VAL A 622 -34.99 -10.79 8.54
C VAL A 622 -36.33 -11.52 8.38
N ASP A 623 -36.48 -12.66 9.06
CA ASP A 623 -37.71 -13.46 9.15
C ASP A 623 -37.77 -14.14 10.54
N GLU A 624 -38.80 -14.94 10.83
CA GLU A 624 -38.99 -15.57 12.15
C GLU A 624 -37.82 -16.49 12.55
N ASN A 625 -37.23 -17.21 11.60
CA ASN A 625 -36.11 -18.14 11.79
C ASN A 625 -34.80 -17.67 11.14
N LEU A 626 -34.74 -16.43 10.65
CA LEU A 626 -33.55 -15.84 10.01
C LEU A 626 -33.15 -14.52 10.68
N SER A 627 -31.93 -14.48 11.23
CA SER A 627 -31.40 -13.27 11.86
C SER A 627 -30.00 -12.93 11.35
N MET A 628 -29.59 -11.67 11.45
CA MET A 628 -28.28 -11.23 11.01
C MET A 628 -27.67 -10.12 11.86
N ILE A 629 -26.35 -10.00 11.78
CA ILE A 629 -25.59 -8.86 12.27
C ILE A 629 -24.64 -8.37 11.18
N SER A 630 -24.55 -7.05 11.04
CA SER A 630 -23.61 -6.38 10.15
C SER A 630 -23.18 -5.07 10.79
N VAL A 631 -22.01 -4.58 10.40
CA VAL A 631 -21.54 -3.26 10.82
C VAL A 631 -22.40 -2.13 10.29
N ALA A 632 -23.11 -2.33 9.18
CA ALA A 632 -23.99 -1.29 8.65
C ALA A 632 -25.02 -0.80 9.67
N PHE A 633 -25.52 -1.68 10.54
CA PHE A 633 -26.48 -1.33 11.58
C PHE A 633 -25.90 -0.47 12.72
N LEU A 634 -24.58 -0.42 12.83
CA LEU A 634 -23.85 0.37 13.82
C LEU A 634 -23.45 1.75 13.28
N LEU A 635 -23.59 1.97 11.96
CA LEU A 635 -23.29 3.24 11.31
C LEU A 635 -24.42 4.25 11.56
N LYS A 636 -24.08 5.55 11.61
CA LYS A 636 -25.09 6.61 11.85
C LYS A 636 -25.85 6.95 10.57
N GLY A 637 -25.21 6.80 9.41
CA GLY A 637 -25.82 6.90 8.09
C GLY A 637 -25.25 5.88 7.09
N PRO A 638 -25.98 5.58 6.00
CA PRO A 638 -25.58 4.61 4.98
C PRO A 638 -24.34 5.03 4.16
N GLU A 639 -24.01 6.33 4.14
CA GLU A 639 -22.85 6.89 3.43
C GLU A 639 -21.61 7.09 4.33
N ASP A 640 -21.68 6.70 5.60
CA ASP A 640 -20.57 6.86 6.54
C ASP A 640 -19.45 5.86 6.20
N ALA A 641 -18.42 6.30 5.48
CA ALA A 641 -17.21 5.52 5.27
C ALA A 641 -16.44 5.39 6.59
N VAL A 642 -16.42 4.20 7.19
CA VAL A 642 -15.64 3.95 8.41
C VAL A 642 -14.37 3.18 8.10
N ILE A 643 -13.24 3.84 8.28
CA ILE A 643 -11.91 3.23 8.13
C ILE A 643 -11.54 2.51 9.43
N TRP A 644 -11.81 1.20 9.48
CA TRP A 644 -11.46 0.35 10.63
C TRP A 644 -10.05 -0.22 10.45
N ARG A 645 -9.10 0.16 11.33
CA ARG A 645 -7.77 -0.49 11.41
C ARG A 645 -7.91 -1.93 11.94
N GLY A 646 -6.98 -2.82 11.59
CA GLY A 646 -7.06 -4.28 11.87
C GLY A 646 -7.41 -4.66 13.32
N ALA A 647 -6.83 -3.99 14.32
CA ALA A 647 -7.16 -4.25 15.72
C ALA A 647 -8.63 -3.92 16.08
N LYS A 648 -9.20 -2.85 15.51
CA LYS A 648 -10.61 -2.51 15.70
C LYS A 648 -11.52 -3.48 14.95
N LYS A 649 -11.14 -3.92 13.74
CA LYS A 649 -11.87 -4.96 12.98
C LYS A 649 -11.93 -6.26 13.77
N ASN A 650 -10.79 -6.73 14.28
CA ASN A 650 -10.72 -7.95 15.09
C ASN A 650 -11.51 -7.83 16.39
N ALA A 651 -11.48 -6.66 17.05
CA ALA A 651 -12.30 -6.40 18.23
C ALA A 651 -13.80 -6.48 17.91
N LEU A 652 -14.22 -5.97 16.75
CA LEU A 652 -15.61 -5.97 16.31
C LEU A 652 -16.10 -7.36 15.89
N ILE A 653 -15.29 -8.13 15.17
CA ILE A 653 -15.55 -9.55 14.89
C ILE A 653 -15.71 -10.31 16.20
N LYS A 654 -14.77 -10.11 17.14
CA LYS A 654 -14.83 -10.73 18.48
C LYS A 654 -16.11 -10.31 19.21
N GLN A 655 -16.51 -9.05 19.10
CA GLN A 655 -17.74 -8.53 19.69
C GLN A 655 -19.00 -9.17 19.07
N PHE A 656 -19.08 -9.34 17.75
CA PHE A 656 -20.20 -10.05 17.10
C PHE A 656 -20.34 -11.49 17.57
N LEU A 657 -19.23 -12.20 17.76
CA LEU A 657 -19.24 -13.59 18.25
C LEU A 657 -19.54 -13.68 19.75
N LYS A 658 -19.15 -12.66 20.52
CA LYS A 658 -19.22 -12.65 21.98
C LYS A 658 -20.51 -12.09 22.54
N ASP A 659 -20.95 -10.95 21.99
CA ASP A 659 -21.93 -10.07 22.61
C ASP A 659 -23.28 -10.08 21.87
N VAL A 660 -23.39 -10.69 20.69
CA VAL A 660 -24.70 -10.85 20.01
C VAL A 660 -25.43 -12.06 20.57
N ASP A 661 -26.67 -11.85 21.02
CA ASP A 661 -27.55 -12.88 21.56
C ASP A 661 -28.29 -13.59 20.42
N TRP A 662 -27.65 -14.62 19.86
CA TRP A 662 -28.17 -15.38 18.72
C TRP A 662 -29.32 -16.32 19.07
N GLY A 663 -29.49 -16.67 20.34
CA GLY A 663 -30.32 -17.82 20.72
C GLY A 663 -29.81 -19.16 20.16
N PRO A 664 -30.65 -20.21 20.16
CA PRO A 664 -30.30 -21.50 19.57
C PRO A 664 -30.30 -21.40 18.04
N LEU A 665 -29.20 -21.84 17.41
CA LEU A 665 -29.05 -21.82 15.95
C LEU A 665 -28.66 -23.20 15.42
N GLU A 666 -29.31 -23.64 14.35
CA GLU A 666 -28.87 -24.78 13.56
C GLU A 666 -27.65 -24.42 12.72
N TYR A 667 -27.64 -23.22 12.14
CA TYR A 667 -26.53 -22.70 11.33
C TYR A 667 -26.19 -21.25 11.67
N LEU A 668 -24.90 -20.97 11.79
CA LEU A 668 -24.35 -19.62 11.76
C LEU A 668 -23.44 -19.50 10.53
N ILE A 669 -23.86 -18.68 9.58
CA ILE A 669 -23.15 -18.46 8.31
C ILE A 669 -22.38 -17.15 8.40
N VAL A 670 -21.08 -17.18 8.17
CA VAL A 670 -20.22 -16.01 8.28
C VAL A 670 -19.76 -15.59 6.88
N ASP A 671 -20.23 -14.44 6.41
CA ASP A 671 -19.77 -13.81 5.17
C ASP A 671 -18.45 -13.08 5.42
N THR A 672 -17.36 -13.52 4.79
CA THR A 672 -16.01 -13.00 5.05
C THR A 672 -15.53 -12.09 3.91
N PRO A 673 -14.59 -11.15 4.11
CA PRO A 673 -14.03 -10.35 3.02
C PRO A 673 -13.32 -11.21 1.96
N PRO A 674 -13.13 -10.71 0.72
CA PRO A 674 -12.43 -11.47 -0.33
C PRO A 674 -10.91 -11.59 -0.09
N GLY A 675 -10.31 -12.65 -0.63
CA GLY A 675 -8.85 -12.88 -0.62
C GLY A 675 -8.35 -13.62 0.63
N THR A 676 -7.02 -13.63 0.85
CA THR A 676 -6.39 -14.22 2.05
C THR A 676 -6.09 -13.13 3.08
N SER A 677 -7.09 -12.76 3.85
CA SER A 677 -7.04 -11.66 4.84
C SER A 677 -6.79 -12.11 6.30
N ASP A 678 -6.33 -11.21 7.16
CA ASP A 678 -6.11 -11.45 8.60
C ASP A 678 -7.43 -11.73 9.35
N GLU A 679 -8.56 -11.26 8.79
CA GLU A 679 -9.91 -11.49 9.28
C GLU A 679 -10.24 -13.00 9.32
N HIS A 680 -9.81 -13.80 8.32
CA HIS A 680 -10.05 -15.24 8.34
C HIS A 680 -9.26 -15.94 9.44
N ILE A 681 -7.99 -15.56 9.66
CA ILE A 681 -7.15 -16.13 10.73
C ILE A 681 -7.78 -15.82 12.09
N SER A 682 -8.24 -14.59 12.26
CA SER A 682 -8.89 -14.12 13.49
C SER A 682 -10.20 -14.86 13.74
N LEU A 683 -11.06 -15.01 12.73
CA LEU A 683 -12.30 -15.78 12.82
C LEU A 683 -12.03 -17.24 13.22
N VAL A 684 -11.10 -17.91 12.53
CA VAL A 684 -10.75 -19.30 12.85
C VAL A 684 -10.23 -19.39 14.27
N SER A 685 -9.34 -18.48 14.70
CA SER A 685 -8.82 -18.44 16.07
C SER A 685 -9.91 -18.22 17.12
N PHE A 686 -10.84 -17.29 16.91
CA PHE A 686 -11.91 -16.99 17.86
C PHE A 686 -12.95 -18.10 17.95
N LEU A 687 -13.15 -18.83 16.85
CA LEU A 687 -14.09 -19.95 16.76
C LEU A 687 -13.43 -21.29 17.14
N GLN A 688 -12.16 -21.31 17.54
CA GLN A 688 -11.51 -22.54 18.02
C GLN A 688 -12.29 -23.13 19.20
N GLY A 689 -12.63 -24.41 19.10
CA GLY A 689 -13.37 -25.14 20.12
C GLY A 689 -14.86 -24.82 20.20
N THR A 690 -15.41 -24.13 19.18
CA THR A 690 -16.85 -24.04 18.88
C THR A 690 -17.22 -25.04 17.78
N SER A 691 -18.49 -25.07 17.35
CA SER A 691 -18.98 -25.96 16.28
C SER A 691 -18.60 -25.49 14.85
N LEU A 692 -17.37 -24.97 14.67
CA LEU A 692 -16.84 -24.58 13.35
C LEU A 692 -16.62 -25.82 12.48
N ARG A 693 -17.37 -25.92 11.38
CA ARG A 693 -17.35 -27.06 10.46
C ARG A 693 -16.34 -26.89 9.33
N GLY A 694 -16.14 -25.65 8.87
CA GLY A 694 -15.23 -25.37 7.77
C GLY A 694 -15.65 -24.18 6.93
N ALA A 695 -15.11 -24.11 5.72
CA ALA A 695 -15.37 -23.06 4.75
C ALA A 695 -15.98 -23.60 3.45
N ILE A 696 -16.91 -22.83 2.88
CA ILE A 696 -17.34 -22.92 1.48
C ILE A 696 -16.64 -21.81 0.71
N ILE A 697 -16.08 -22.14 -0.46
CA ILE A 697 -15.40 -21.17 -1.31
C ILE A 697 -16.23 -20.91 -2.56
N VAL A 698 -16.60 -19.66 -2.79
CA VAL A 698 -17.39 -19.21 -3.94
C VAL A 698 -16.48 -18.64 -5.01
N THR A 699 -16.72 -19.02 -6.27
CA THR A 699 -15.97 -18.54 -7.44
C THR A 699 -16.86 -18.44 -8.67
N THR A 700 -16.36 -17.83 -9.73
CA THR A 700 -16.93 -17.87 -11.09
C THR A 700 -16.11 -18.80 -12.00
N PRO A 701 -16.60 -19.16 -13.21
CA PRO A 701 -15.89 -20.06 -14.13
C PRO A 701 -14.59 -19.48 -14.73
N GLN A 702 -14.33 -18.18 -14.58
CA GLN A 702 -13.17 -17.53 -15.19
C GLN A 702 -11.87 -18.01 -14.53
N GLU A 703 -10.85 -18.33 -15.35
CA GLU A 703 -9.54 -18.82 -14.87
C GLU A 703 -8.90 -17.89 -13.84
N GLU A 704 -9.03 -16.59 -14.06
CA GLU A 704 -8.57 -15.55 -13.14
C GLU A 704 -9.17 -15.67 -11.74
N SER A 705 -10.44 -16.07 -11.61
CA SER A 705 -11.06 -16.33 -10.31
C SER A 705 -10.58 -17.66 -9.73
N LEU A 706 -10.43 -18.70 -10.57
CA LEU A 706 -9.97 -20.03 -10.16
C LEU A 706 -8.54 -20.01 -9.60
N LEU A 707 -7.64 -19.20 -10.16
CA LEU A 707 -6.27 -19.05 -9.66
C LEU A 707 -6.23 -18.53 -8.22
N ASP A 708 -7.10 -17.60 -7.87
CA ASP A 708 -7.17 -17.08 -6.50
C ASP A 708 -7.87 -18.05 -5.55
N VAL A 709 -8.82 -18.86 -6.03
CA VAL A 709 -9.41 -19.95 -5.24
C VAL A 709 -8.36 -21.01 -4.91
N ARG A 710 -7.43 -21.34 -5.81
CA ARG A 710 -6.33 -22.28 -5.51
C ARG A 710 -5.45 -21.78 -4.36
N LYS A 711 -5.17 -20.46 -4.32
CA LYS A 711 -4.47 -19.82 -3.20
C LYS A 711 -5.31 -19.86 -1.93
N GLN A 712 -6.63 -19.63 -2.03
CA GLN A 712 -7.55 -19.67 -0.89
C GLN A 712 -7.66 -21.07 -0.27
N ILE A 713 -7.76 -22.12 -1.09
CA ILE A 713 -7.74 -23.53 -0.63
C ILE A 713 -6.42 -23.82 0.09
N SER A 714 -5.30 -23.40 -0.50
CA SER A 714 -3.97 -23.56 0.11
C SER A 714 -3.87 -22.82 1.45
N PHE A 715 -4.49 -21.65 1.56
CA PHE A 715 -4.59 -20.89 2.81
C PHE A 715 -5.42 -21.62 3.86
N CYS A 716 -6.62 -22.12 3.52
CA CYS A 716 -7.45 -22.93 4.41
C CYS A 716 -6.68 -24.12 4.98
N ASN A 717 -5.94 -24.84 4.13
CA ASN A 717 -5.10 -25.96 4.54
C ASN A 717 -4.01 -25.53 5.54
N LYS A 718 -3.37 -24.37 5.33
CA LYS A 718 -2.31 -23.86 6.23
C LYS A 718 -2.83 -23.50 7.62
N ILE A 719 -4.08 -23.04 7.74
CA ILE A 719 -4.69 -22.68 9.01
C ILE A 719 -5.56 -23.80 9.61
N ASN A 720 -5.48 -25.02 9.04
CA ASN A 720 -6.28 -26.18 9.43
C ASN A 720 -7.80 -25.92 9.41
N LEU A 721 -8.27 -25.10 8.47
CA LEU A 721 -9.68 -24.88 8.23
C LEU A 721 -10.18 -25.85 7.15
N PRO A 722 -11.07 -26.80 7.48
CA PRO A 722 -11.59 -27.75 6.49
C PRO A 722 -12.36 -27.04 5.37
N VAL A 723 -12.12 -27.44 4.12
CA VAL A 723 -12.93 -26.97 2.98
C VAL A 723 -14.12 -27.91 2.82
N ILE A 724 -15.32 -27.42 3.14
CA ILE A 724 -16.59 -28.14 2.97
C ILE A 724 -16.84 -28.37 1.47
N GLY A 725 -16.57 -27.35 0.65
CA GLY A 725 -16.48 -27.50 -0.79
C GLY A 725 -16.45 -26.18 -1.55
N VAL A 726 -16.41 -26.28 -2.87
CA VAL A 726 -16.37 -25.16 -3.81
C VAL A 726 -17.70 -25.03 -4.54
N VAL A 727 -18.19 -23.80 -4.69
CA VAL A 727 -19.38 -23.46 -5.47
C VAL A 727 -18.99 -22.57 -6.65
N GLU A 728 -19.42 -22.95 -7.85
CA GLU A 728 -19.26 -22.13 -9.05
C GLU A 728 -20.53 -21.30 -9.30
N ASN A 729 -20.44 -20.01 -9.07
CA ASN A 729 -21.50 -19.05 -9.31
C ASN A 729 -21.42 -18.45 -10.73
N MET A 730 -22.55 -17.98 -11.25
CA MET A 730 -22.67 -17.34 -12.57
C MET A 730 -22.17 -18.22 -13.73
N ASN A 731 -22.38 -19.54 -13.66
CA ASN A 731 -21.76 -20.47 -14.60
C ASN A 731 -22.38 -20.42 -16.02
N VAL A 732 -23.70 -20.27 -16.10
CA VAL A 732 -24.45 -20.21 -17.35
C VAL A 732 -25.55 -19.18 -17.24
N PHE A 733 -25.81 -18.43 -18.30
CA PHE A 733 -26.97 -17.55 -18.39
C PHE A 733 -28.10 -18.28 -19.12
N VAL A 734 -29.24 -18.45 -18.46
CA VAL A 734 -30.45 -18.99 -19.10
C VAL A 734 -31.34 -17.82 -19.49
N CYS A 735 -31.52 -17.60 -20.80
CA CYS A 735 -32.34 -16.50 -21.27
C CYS A 735 -33.78 -16.63 -20.74
N PRO A 736 -34.33 -15.63 -20.01
CA PRO A 736 -35.66 -15.75 -19.41
C PRO A 736 -36.77 -15.84 -20.48
N LYS A 737 -36.51 -15.36 -21.70
CA LYS A 737 -37.48 -15.33 -22.80
C LYS A 737 -37.52 -16.64 -23.61
N CYS A 738 -36.36 -17.18 -23.98
CA CYS A 738 -36.30 -18.37 -24.84
C CYS A 738 -35.79 -19.63 -24.13
N LYS A 739 -35.39 -19.53 -22.85
CA LYS A 739 -34.84 -20.61 -22.01
C LYS A 739 -33.62 -21.32 -22.61
N VAL A 740 -32.97 -20.70 -23.60
CA VAL A 740 -31.70 -21.17 -24.17
C VAL A 740 -30.56 -20.85 -23.20
N PRO A 741 -29.76 -21.84 -22.78
CA PRO A 741 -28.55 -21.61 -22.00
C PRO A 741 -27.45 -21.00 -22.86
N SER A 742 -26.70 -20.06 -22.29
CA SER A 742 -25.55 -19.42 -22.91
C SER A 742 -24.41 -19.33 -21.91
N GLU A 743 -23.29 -19.94 -22.26
CA GLU A 743 -22.04 -19.84 -21.48
C GLU A 743 -21.40 -18.48 -21.75
N ILE A 744 -21.72 -17.49 -20.91
CA ILE A 744 -21.14 -16.15 -21.01
C ILE A 744 -19.63 -16.20 -20.70
N PHE A 745 -19.24 -17.09 -19.80
CA PHE A 745 -17.86 -17.32 -19.40
C PHE A 745 -17.49 -18.79 -19.63
N PRO A 746 -17.11 -19.17 -20.86
CA PRO A 746 -16.79 -20.56 -21.16
C PRO A 746 -15.56 -21.02 -20.34
N PRO A 747 -15.64 -22.14 -19.61
CA PRO A 747 -14.54 -22.64 -18.81
C PRO A 747 -13.46 -23.28 -19.71
N ASN A 748 -12.30 -22.65 -19.82
CA ASN A 748 -11.20 -23.13 -20.68
C ASN A 748 -10.55 -24.40 -20.13
N THR A 749 -10.51 -24.59 -18.80
CA THR A 749 -9.88 -25.76 -18.18
C THR A 749 -10.84 -26.69 -17.46
N GLY A 750 -12.16 -26.54 -17.64
CA GLY A 750 -13.19 -27.35 -16.94
C GLY A 750 -13.76 -26.71 -15.67
N GLY A 751 -13.45 -25.44 -15.42
CA GLY A 751 -14.10 -24.65 -14.37
C GLY A 751 -13.71 -25.04 -12.95
N ALA A 752 -14.51 -24.62 -11.98
CA ALA A 752 -14.31 -24.88 -10.57
C ALA A 752 -14.42 -26.36 -10.21
N GLU A 753 -15.22 -27.14 -10.95
CA GLU A 753 -15.40 -28.58 -10.74
C GLU A 753 -14.07 -29.33 -10.96
N LYS A 754 -13.45 -29.13 -12.13
CA LYS A 754 -12.14 -29.73 -12.42
C LYS A 754 -11.05 -29.18 -11.51
N MET A 755 -11.08 -27.89 -11.17
CA MET A 755 -10.14 -27.32 -10.19
C MET A 755 -10.31 -27.97 -8.81
N ALA A 756 -11.54 -28.23 -8.36
CA ALA A 756 -11.82 -28.89 -7.10
C ALA A 756 -11.29 -30.34 -7.08
N GLU A 757 -11.44 -31.08 -8.18
CA GLU A 757 -10.84 -32.42 -8.36
C GLU A 757 -9.31 -32.37 -8.25
N GLU A 758 -8.66 -31.45 -8.98
CA GLU A 758 -7.20 -31.27 -8.97
C GLU A 758 -6.68 -30.93 -7.57
N MET A 759 -7.40 -30.08 -6.84
CA MET A 759 -7.05 -29.65 -5.48
C MET A 759 -7.52 -30.63 -4.41
N LYS A 760 -8.19 -31.72 -4.78
CA LYS A 760 -8.75 -32.74 -3.89
C LYS A 760 -9.71 -32.17 -2.83
N VAL A 761 -10.53 -31.20 -3.23
CA VAL A 761 -11.59 -30.63 -2.39
C VAL A 761 -12.97 -30.94 -2.99
N PRO A 762 -14.04 -31.02 -2.17
CA PRO A 762 -15.37 -31.31 -2.69
C PRO A 762 -15.90 -30.19 -3.60
N PHE A 763 -16.64 -30.57 -4.63
CA PHE A 763 -17.43 -29.65 -5.44
C PHE A 763 -18.90 -29.74 -5.03
N LEU A 764 -19.52 -28.61 -4.66
CA LEU A 764 -20.90 -28.61 -4.14
C LEU A 764 -21.95 -28.36 -5.23
N GLY A 765 -21.60 -27.66 -6.31
CA GLY A 765 -22.50 -27.41 -7.42
C GLY A 765 -22.25 -26.09 -8.16
N LYS A 766 -23.14 -25.82 -9.12
CA LYS A 766 -23.11 -24.65 -10.01
C LYS A 766 -24.40 -23.85 -9.84
N ILE A 767 -24.29 -22.52 -9.87
CA ILE A 767 -25.44 -21.60 -9.85
C ILE A 767 -25.44 -20.78 -11.14
N PRO A 768 -26.54 -20.78 -11.91
CA PRO A 768 -26.64 -19.99 -13.14
C PRO A 768 -26.66 -18.49 -12.85
N LEU A 769 -26.17 -17.69 -13.79
CA LEU A 769 -26.35 -16.24 -13.78
C LEU A 769 -27.82 -15.94 -14.05
N ASN A 770 -28.55 -15.56 -12.99
CA ASN A 770 -29.96 -15.23 -13.06
C ASN A 770 -30.17 -13.74 -12.70
N THR A 771 -30.78 -12.99 -13.62
CA THR A 771 -31.07 -11.56 -13.44
C THR A 771 -32.06 -11.28 -12.33
N ASP A 772 -32.97 -12.22 -12.05
CA ASP A 772 -33.96 -12.06 -10.99
C ASP A 772 -33.31 -12.19 -9.60
N ILE A 773 -32.23 -12.97 -9.45
CA ILE A 773 -31.44 -13.03 -8.21
C ILE A 773 -30.83 -11.65 -7.94
N GLY A 774 -30.19 -11.07 -8.96
CA GLY A 774 -29.59 -9.74 -8.87
C GLY A 774 -30.64 -8.68 -8.50
N ARG A 775 -31.78 -8.67 -9.20
CA ARG A 775 -32.88 -7.74 -8.91
C ARG A 775 -33.45 -7.95 -7.49
N GLY A 776 -33.64 -9.19 -7.06
CA GLY A 776 -34.11 -9.51 -5.71
C GLY A 776 -33.16 -8.98 -4.63
N CYS A 777 -31.85 -9.15 -4.83
CA CYS A 777 -30.83 -8.58 -3.94
C CYS A 777 -30.87 -7.05 -3.90
N ASP A 778 -31.01 -6.39 -5.07
CA ASP A 778 -31.05 -4.93 -5.15
C ASP A 778 -32.29 -4.31 -4.48
N GLU A 779 -33.41 -5.02 -4.54
CA GLU A 779 -34.70 -4.61 -3.97
C GLU A 779 -34.90 -5.11 -2.52
N GLY A 780 -33.95 -5.88 -1.97
CA GLY A 780 -34.06 -6.45 -0.63
C GLY A 780 -35.20 -7.46 -0.48
N ARG A 781 -35.52 -8.21 -1.54
CA ARG A 781 -36.60 -9.20 -1.55
C ARG A 781 -36.03 -10.62 -1.46
N LEU A 782 -36.57 -11.40 -0.52
CA LEU A 782 -36.25 -12.83 -0.39
C LEU A 782 -36.62 -13.58 -1.68
N PHE A 783 -35.64 -14.28 -2.24
CA PHE A 783 -35.71 -14.84 -3.60
C PHE A 783 -36.69 -16.02 -3.70
N LEU A 784 -36.91 -16.74 -2.60
CA LEU A 784 -37.86 -17.86 -2.49
C LEU A 784 -39.32 -17.48 -2.81
N LYS A 785 -39.65 -16.18 -2.79
CA LYS A 785 -41.02 -15.67 -3.05
C LYS A 785 -41.24 -15.23 -4.51
N VAL A 786 -40.33 -15.59 -5.43
CA VAL A 786 -40.40 -15.26 -6.86
C VAL A 786 -40.73 -16.52 -7.66
N ASP A 787 -41.74 -16.46 -8.55
CA ASP A 787 -42.33 -17.61 -9.27
C ASP A 787 -41.40 -18.37 -10.26
N ASP A 788 -40.09 -18.08 -10.34
CA ASP A 788 -39.17 -18.74 -11.29
C ASP A 788 -38.34 -19.85 -10.60
N PHE A 789 -38.87 -21.08 -10.65
CA PHE A 789 -38.38 -22.30 -10.00
C PHE A 789 -36.92 -22.71 -10.34
N SER A 790 -36.34 -22.19 -11.42
CA SER A 790 -35.09 -22.74 -11.97
C SER A 790 -33.83 -22.50 -11.12
N ALA A 791 -33.73 -21.42 -10.34
CA ALA A 791 -32.55 -21.15 -9.51
C ALA A 791 -32.61 -21.81 -8.12
N LEU A 792 -33.82 -22.08 -7.62
CA LEU A 792 -34.05 -22.72 -6.32
C LEU A 792 -33.53 -24.17 -6.30
N GLU A 793 -33.70 -24.89 -7.40
CA GLU A 793 -33.23 -26.27 -7.53
C GLU A 793 -31.69 -26.36 -7.36
N TYR A 794 -30.93 -25.42 -7.93
CA TYR A 794 -29.48 -25.40 -7.79
C TYR A 794 -29.02 -25.12 -6.35
N ILE A 795 -29.62 -24.13 -5.69
CA ILE A 795 -29.23 -23.80 -4.30
C ILE A 795 -29.71 -24.88 -3.33
N SER A 796 -30.87 -25.48 -3.56
CA SER A 796 -31.37 -26.63 -2.79
C SER A 796 -30.40 -27.81 -2.86
N ALA A 797 -29.97 -28.19 -4.06
CA ALA A 797 -28.97 -29.25 -4.25
C ALA A 797 -27.62 -28.94 -3.58
N ILE A 798 -27.14 -27.68 -3.67
CA ILE A 798 -25.92 -27.24 -2.98
C ILE A 798 -26.08 -27.33 -1.45
N THR A 799 -27.26 -26.97 -0.94
CA THR A 799 -27.58 -27.00 0.50
C THR A 799 -27.61 -28.43 1.03
N GLU A 800 -28.22 -29.36 0.30
CA GLU A 800 -28.19 -30.79 0.62
C GLU A 800 -26.76 -31.35 0.59
N ASN A 801 -25.99 -31.04 -0.45
CA ASN A 801 -24.58 -31.47 -0.55
C ASN A 801 -23.73 -30.95 0.61
N MET A 802 -23.92 -29.69 1.01
CA MET A 802 -23.29 -29.10 2.18
C MET A 802 -23.69 -29.84 3.46
N ALA A 803 -24.99 -30.05 3.69
CA ALA A 803 -25.50 -30.71 4.89
C ALA A 803 -24.97 -32.14 5.03
N ASN A 804 -25.00 -32.91 3.94
CA ASN A 804 -24.43 -34.26 3.87
C ASN A 804 -22.93 -34.26 4.19
N ARG A 805 -22.20 -33.26 3.70
CA ARG A 805 -20.77 -33.13 3.97
C ARG A 805 -20.49 -32.81 5.43
N ILE A 806 -21.24 -31.88 6.02
CA ILE A 806 -21.12 -31.52 7.44
C ILE A 806 -21.45 -32.72 8.35
N ALA A 807 -22.48 -33.49 8.00
CA ALA A 807 -22.82 -34.73 8.70
C ALA A 807 -21.65 -35.72 8.66
N ALA A 808 -21.06 -35.95 7.48
CA ALA A 808 -19.92 -36.85 7.30
C ALA A 808 -18.61 -36.38 7.96
N MET A 809 -18.53 -35.11 8.39
CA MET A 809 -17.39 -34.57 9.15
C MET A 809 -17.61 -34.60 10.67
N SER A 810 -18.83 -34.94 11.09
CA SER A 810 -19.22 -35.04 12.51
C SER A 810 -19.13 -36.46 13.07
N ASP A 811 -18.96 -37.45 12.18
CA ASP A 811 -18.55 -38.84 12.46
C ASP A 811 -17.02 -38.98 12.43
#